data_AF-A0A8H4PZG2-F1
#
_entry.id   AF-A0A8H4PZG2-F1
#
_cell.length_a   1.000
_cell.length_b   1.000
_cell.length_c   1.000
_cell.angle_alpha   90.00
_cell.angle_beta   90.00
_cell.angle_gamma   90.00
#
_symmetry.space_group_name_H-M   'P 1'
#
loop_
_entity.id
_entity.type
_entity.pdbx_description
1 polymer ?
#
loop_
_entity_poly.entity_id
_entity_poly.type
_entity_poly.pdbx_seq_one_letter_code
_entity_poly.pdbx_strand_id
1 'polypeptide(L)'
;MIILHFVTRLLASSAVALTAAEHLASQPRLEVENAIFKHLAPLLSTEATIVLPSSPMAGPLLERVASPRISPGYVAIVEVATESDVQQTIKYANQHGMPFLAVSGGHGNPSMLNMVKDGIQINMRRLNHTRLHANGKTANVGGGTLQSELTAALFDHGKQTVTVACECVSVAGPLLGGGHGILQARHGLAADNLVSARVVLADGSAVDVSAKEHPDLFWAVRGTGHNFGILTSLDIKTYDVGARWTLTTLSFTRDRLEALFNTWNELMEKHEDPGMLALLGAMVRNPSLDSRHPVITLQLFHEGDKTAICDYTAAFRKLKPVADSTIDKIPWASIYKAGGYGLDGFVCRKNQNLIGFPNSFARWDVAAMREGFHLFSELTADPTFAGSLFLLETYGNKGVRAVPEWENAVAPEERRYDILMSPELFWTGDDAAKVDKAIWERVGHELLVEFFQYIGVEKWQPGSSDAAYESVSLESPWLSSGPSSPSILMLSKSSSRSEAGPWRITASPRHGGSACGMQLSVEPLFGDQTACRRATVGGVIQLQGVKLERVLNAPGLVLVANLDIIWTDNLLDHLRLTDDDRRVHIFHHVSFLELQRQSADTLLPPGVGEETLRTLALLFPTADPQTRGWLLRLPSYDGLDARVAQCRRLKTDDRQIDGFPFWRERLTLLKQVFDEAQPQSLVNWWHDRRNGVQWYTFWVAVFVLVLTVFFGLVQSIEGALQTYASFKALQSSPGAGGR
;
A
#
# COMPACT_ATOMS: atom_id res chain seq x y z
N MET A 1 39.61 29.38 8.32
CA MET A 1 40.33 28.09 8.35
C MET A 1 39.48 26.91 8.84
N ILE A 2 38.87 26.96 10.03
CA ILE A 2 38.17 25.79 10.63
C ILE A 2 37.02 25.25 9.74
N ILE A 3 36.13 26.13 9.25
CA ILE A 3 35.02 25.73 8.34
C ILE A 3 35.54 25.07 7.06
N LEU A 4 36.61 25.63 6.47
CA LEU A 4 37.22 25.09 5.25
C LEU A 4 37.73 23.64 5.46
N HIS A 5 38.37 23.38 6.60
CA HIS A 5 38.85 22.05 7.02
C HIS A 5 37.72 21.03 7.23
N PHE A 6 36.54 21.49 7.69
CA PHE A 6 35.38 20.64 7.92
C PHE A 6 34.72 20.24 6.59
N VAL A 7 34.57 21.19 5.67
CA VAL A 7 34.03 20.96 4.32
C VAL A 7 34.95 20.06 3.48
N THR A 8 36.28 20.20 3.59
CA THR A 8 37.20 19.26 2.89
C THR A 8 37.08 17.84 3.40
N ARG A 9 36.83 17.62 4.71
CA ARG A 9 36.61 16.28 5.27
C ARG A 9 35.31 15.65 4.80
N LEU A 10 34.19 16.40 4.79
CA LEU A 10 32.90 15.86 4.31
C LEU A 10 32.94 15.52 2.82
N LEU A 11 33.48 16.40 1.97
CA LEU A 11 33.60 16.12 0.53
C LEU A 11 34.55 14.96 0.25
N ALA A 12 35.64 14.83 1.01
CA ALA A 12 36.51 13.65 0.93
C ALA A 12 35.75 12.38 1.32
N SER A 13 34.98 12.37 2.42
CA SER A 13 34.20 11.19 2.83
C SER A 13 33.14 10.77 1.81
N SER A 14 32.40 11.72 1.21
CA SER A 14 31.38 11.40 0.20
C SER A 14 31.98 10.91 -1.11
N ALA A 15 33.08 11.53 -1.58
CA ALA A 15 33.78 11.07 -2.78
C ALA A 15 34.47 9.72 -2.55
N VAL A 16 35.03 9.47 -1.36
CA VAL A 16 35.60 8.17 -0.98
C VAL A 16 34.53 7.09 -0.89
N ALA A 17 33.34 7.38 -0.35
CA ALA A 17 32.26 6.39 -0.29
C ALA A 17 31.74 6.01 -1.69
N LEU A 18 31.54 6.98 -2.59
CA LEU A 18 31.08 6.70 -3.96
C LEU A 18 32.14 5.93 -4.77
N THR A 19 33.41 6.34 -4.67
CA THR A 19 34.51 5.63 -5.34
C THR A 19 34.83 4.27 -4.71
N ALA A 20 34.62 4.08 -3.40
CA ALA A 20 34.73 2.78 -2.76
C ALA A 20 33.61 1.83 -3.20
N ALA A 21 32.37 2.32 -3.33
CA ALA A 21 31.24 1.52 -3.83
C ALA A 21 31.49 1.03 -5.26
N GLU A 22 31.86 1.94 -6.18
CA GLU A 22 32.22 1.58 -7.56
C GLU A 22 33.45 0.66 -7.61
N HIS A 23 34.45 0.87 -6.75
CA HIS A 23 35.65 0.05 -6.72
C HIS A 23 35.36 -1.37 -6.21
N LEU A 24 34.63 -1.53 -5.10
CA LEU A 24 34.29 -2.87 -4.59
C LEU A 24 33.32 -3.62 -5.52
N ALA A 25 32.39 -2.92 -6.20
CA ALA A 25 31.56 -3.53 -7.24
C ALA A 25 32.37 -4.03 -8.46
N SER A 26 33.58 -3.49 -8.68
CA SER A 26 34.51 -3.94 -9.71
C SER A 26 35.53 -5.00 -9.24
N GLN A 27 35.62 -5.25 -7.93
CA GLN A 27 36.61 -6.19 -7.37
C GLN A 27 36.11 -7.64 -7.41
N PRO A 28 37.02 -8.63 -7.53
CA PRO A 28 36.70 -10.02 -7.27
C PRO A 28 36.09 -10.19 -5.88
N ARG A 29 35.01 -11.00 -5.78
CA ARG A 29 34.32 -11.33 -4.52
C ARG A 29 35.26 -11.65 -3.35
N LEU A 30 36.36 -12.38 -3.62
CA LEU A 30 37.36 -12.75 -2.62
C LEU A 30 38.09 -11.54 -2.02
N GLU A 31 38.29 -10.45 -2.77
CA GLU A 31 38.90 -9.21 -2.27
C GLU A 31 37.94 -8.47 -1.32
N VAL A 32 36.65 -8.43 -1.67
CA VAL A 32 35.58 -7.89 -0.80
C VAL A 32 35.48 -8.69 0.50
N GLU A 33 35.43 -10.02 0.43
CA GLU A 33 35.39 -10.91 1.60
C GLU A 33 36.62 -10.71 2.50
N ASN A 34 37.83 -10.61 1.91
CA ASN A 34 39.06 -10.30 2.65
C ASN A 34 39.04 -8.89 3.28
N ALA A 35 38.48 -7.88 2.59
CA ALA A 35 38.37 -6.53 3.12
C ALA A 35 37.45 -6.48 4.35
N ILE A 36 36.33 -7.23 4.33
CA ILE A 36 35.41 -7.36 5.47
C ILE A 36 36.15 -7.95 6.69
N PHE A 37 36.87 -9.06 6.54
CA PHE A 37 37.65 -9.62 7.66
C PHE A 37 38.77 -8.70 8.16
N LYS A 38 39.42 -7.95 7.26
CA LYS A 38 40.51 -7.06 7.61
C LYS A 38 40.06 -5.77 8.30
N HIS A 39 38.88 -5.25 7.96
CA HIS A 39 38.44 -3.91 8.34
C HIS A 39 37.19 -3.86 9.22
N LEU A 40 36.24 -4.80 9.08
CA LEU A 40 35.06 -4.87 9.95
C LEU A 40 35.35 -5.74 11.18
N ALA A 41 35.90 -6.95 11.03
CA ALA A 41 36.07 -7.88 12.15
C ALA A 41 36.81 -7.29 13.38
N PRO A 42 37.87 -6.46 13.24
CA PRO A 42 38.54 -5.83 14.39
C PRO A 42 37.72 -4.75 15.12
N LEU A 43 36.60 -4.31 14.56
CA LEU A 43 35.67 -3.34 15.16
C LEU A 43 34.52 -4.02 15.91
N LEU A 44 34.30 -5.31 15.68
CA LEU A 44 33.25 -6.09 16.33
C LEU A 44 33.70 -6.60 17.71
N SER A 45 32.72 -6.93 18.54
CA SER A 45 32.90 -7.59 19.83
C SER A 45 33.49 -8.99 19.67
N THR A 46 34.11 -9.50 20.75
CA THR A 46 34.71 -10.85 20.79
C THR A 46 33.70 -11.98 20.64
N GLU A 47 32.41 -11.70 20.78
CA GLU A 47 31.31 -12.68 20.65
C GLU A 47 30.60 -12.60 19.29
N ALA A 48 30.92 -11.62 18.46
CA ALA A 48 30.41 -11.53 17.10
C ALA A 48 31.19 -12.45 16.15
N THR A 49 30.52 -12.96 15.10
CA THR A 49 31.18 -13.76 14.05
C THR A 49 30.77 -13.31 12.67
N ILE A 50 31.73 -13.32 11.74
CA ILE A 50 31.50 -13.10 10.31
C ILE A 50 31.52 -14.46 9.62
N VAL A 51 30.39 -14.82 8.99
CA VAL A 51 30.22 -16.05 8.21
C VAL A 51 30.09 -15.68 6.74
N LEU A 52 30.96 -16.24 5.89
CA LEU A 52 30.84 -16.08 4.44
C LEU A 52 29.71 -16.96 3.89
N PRO A 53 28.96 -16.53 2.86
CA PRO A 53 27.92 -17.35 2.22
C PRO A 53 28.44 -18.66 1.60
N SER A 54 29.74 -18.72 1.28
CA SER A 54 30.46 -19.92 0.84
C SER A 54 30.79 -20.91 1.96
N SER A 55 30.60 -20.53 3.24
CA SER A 55 30.84 -21.39 4.39
C SER A 55 29.75 -22.45 4.54
N PRO A 56 30.08 -23.71 4.90
CA PRO A 56 29.08 -24.71 5.28
C PRO A 56 28.15 -24.28 6.42
N MET A 57 28.56 -23.30 7.24
CA MET A 57 27.74 -22.74 8.33
C MET A 57 26.70 -21.73 7.85
N ALA A 58 26.78 -21.24 6.61
CA ALA A 58 25.92 -20.16 6.13
C ALA A 58 24.47 -20.60 5.88
N GLY A 59 24.24 -21.84 5.44
CA GLY A 59 22.92 -22.34 5.04
C GLY A 59 21.81 -22.00 6.05
N PRO A 60 21.87 -22.50 7.31
CA PRO A 60 20.85 -22.24 8.33
C PRO A 60 20.65 -20.75 8.69
N LEU A 61 21.63 -19.89 8.40
CA LEU A 61 21.59 -18.44 8.62
C LEU A 61 20.97 -17.68 7.44
N LEU A 62 21.01 -18.25 6.23
CA LEU A 62 20.46 -17.69 4.99
C LEU A 62 19.01 -18.15 4.75
N GLU A 63 18.63 -19.33 5.25
CA GLU A 63 17.27 -19.87 5.13
C GLU A 63 16.21 -18.92 5.72
N ARG A 64 15.20 -18.60 4.91
CA ARG A 64 14.01 -17.82 5.28
C ARG A 64 12.76 -18.70 5.21
N VAL A 65 11.64 -18.21 5.76
CA VAL A 65 10.33 -18.90 5.65
C VAL A 65 9.80 -18.97 4.21
N ALA A 66 10.32 -18.11 3.32
CA ALA A 66 9.93 -17.98 1.92
C ALA A 66 11.09 -18.26 0.95
N SER A 67 12.09 -19.04 1.37
CA SER A 67 13.21 -19.46 0.51
C SER A 67 12.85 -20.71 -0.31
N PRO A 68 13.31 -20.82 -1.58
CA PRO A 68 14.31 -19.97 -2.23
C PRO A 68 13.80 -18.69 -2.92
N ARG A 69 12.48 -18.48 -3.12
CA ARG A 69 11.88 -17.28 -3.77
C ARG A 69 12.43 -15.98 -3.18
N ILE A 70 12.54 -15.90 -1.86
CA ILE A 70 13.19 -14.80 -1.16
C ILE A 70 14.59 -15.24 -0.75
N SER A 71 15.57 -14.77 -1.53
CA SER A 71 17.00 -15.05 -1.40
C SER A 71 17.80 -13.77 -1.68
N PRO A 72 17.93 -12.88 -0.66
CA PRO A 72 18.75 -11.67 -0.76
C PRO A 72 20.23 -12.02 -1.00
N GLY A 73 20.89 -11.24 -1.86
CA GLY A 73 22.29 -11.46 -2.22
C GLY A 73 23.23 -10.85 -1.20
N TYR A 74 23.97 -11.68 -0.48
CA TYR A 74 24.96 -11.25 0.51
C TYR A 74 26.40 -11.62 0.12
N VAL A 75 27.35 -10.80 0.57
CA VAL A 75 28.79 -11.13 0.61
C VAL A 75 29.24 -11.60 2.00
N ALA A 76 28.56 -11.19 3.07
CA ALA A 76 28.86 -11.61 4.44
C ALA A 76 27.60 -11.64 5.32
N ILE A 77 27.64 -12.50 6.33
CA ILE A 77 26.65 -12.58 7.41
C ILE A 77 27.37 -12.24 8.70
N VAL A 78 26.96 -11.17 9.39
CA VAL A 78 27.49 -10.78 10.70
C VAL A 78 26.49 -11.21 11.76
N GLU A 79 26.85 -12.21 12.55
CA GLU A 79 26.13 -12.57 13.77
C GLU A 79 26.49 -11.58 14.87
N VAL A 80 25.60 -10.63 15.15
CA VAL A 80 25.82 -9.54 16.11
C VAL A 80 25.50 -9.99 17.53
N ALA A 81 26.44 -9.80 18.46
CA ALA A 81 26.26 -10.15 19.88
C ALA A 81 25.93 -8.92 20.74
N THR A 82 26.28 -7.72 20.27
CA THR A 82 26.09 -6.44 20.97
C THR A 82 25.47 -5.37 20.05
N GLU A 83 24.92 -4.31 20.64
CA GLU A 83 24.50 -3.13 19.88
C GLU A 83 25.65 -2.48 19.09
N SER A 84 26.87 -2.49 19.64
CA SER A 84 28.06 -1.98 18.95
C SER A 84 28.31 -2.72 17.64
N ASP A 85 28.08 -4.04 17.61
CA ASP A 85 28.29 -4.83 16.39
C ASP A 85 27.36 -4.38 15.26
N VAL A 86 26.10 -4.07 15.60
CA VAL A 86 25.12 -3.50 14.66
C VAL A 86 25.58 -2.13 14.18
N GLN A 87 25.99 -1.25 15.10
CA GLN A 87 26.47 0.09 14.78
C GLN A 87 27.71 0.07 13.87
N GLN A 88 28.71 -0.77 14.16
CA GLN A 88 29.93 -0.88 13.34
C GLN A 88 29.64 -1.53 11.98
N THR A 89 28.75 -2.53 11.92
CA THR A 89 28.35 -3.14 10.64
C THR A 89 27.66 -2.13 9.72
N ILE A 90 26.73 -1.31 10.24
CA ILE A 90 26.09 -0.24 9.48
C ILE A 90 27.12 0.81 9.02
N LYS A 91 27.99 1.28 9.93
CA LYS A 91 29.04 2.27 9.58
C LYS A 91 29.97 1.76 8.49
N TYR A 92 30.38 0.50 8.58
CA TYR A 92 31.21 -0.15 7.57
C TYR A 92 30.47 -0.27 6.23
N ALA A 93 29.22 -0.76 6.25
CA ALA A 93 28.41 -0.90 5.04
C ALA A 93 28.24 0.45 4.31
N ASN A 94 27.88 1.51 5.04
CA ASN A 94 27.76 2.88 4.52
C ASN A 94 29.06 3.44 3.94
N GLN A 95 30.21 3.16 4.58
CA GLN A 95 31.53 3.60 4.10
C GLN A 95 31.93 2.96 2.76
N HIS A 96 31.38 1.79 2.44
CA HIS A 96 31.69 1.02 1.24
C HIS A 96 30.51 0.93 0.25
N GLY A 97 29.42 1.67 0.50
CA GLY A 97 28.21 1.66 -0.33
C GLY A 97 27.47 0.32 -0.38
N MET A 98 27.65 -0.55 0.61
CA MET A 98 26.99 -1.86 0.66
C MET A 98 25.58 -1.74 1.25
N PRO A 99 24.55 -2.37 0.65
CA PRO A 99 23.27 -2.51 1.32
C PRO A 99 23.38 -3.50 2.49
N PHE A 100 22.49 -3.39 3.47
CA PHE A 100 22.42 -4.32 4.60
C PHE A 100 20.98 -4.72 4.90
N LEU A 101 20.78 -5.91 5.47
CA LEU A 101 19.47 -6.37 5.93
C LEU A 101 19.57 -6.96 7.34
N ALA A 102 18.76 -6.45 8.26
CA ALA A 102 18.60 -7.02 9.59
C ALA A 102 17.70 -8.25 9.55
N VAL A 103 18.14 -9.35 10.18
CA VAL A 103 17.40 -10.62 10.20
C VAL A 103 17.36 -11.17 11.62
N SER A 104 16.15 -11.26 12.20
CA SER A 104 15.89 -11.99 13.44
C SER A 104 15.30 -13.37 13.15
N GLY A 105 13.98 -13.48 12.92
CA GLY A 105 13.32 -14.78 12.69
C GLY A 105 13.25 -15.25 11.24
N GLY A 106 13.69 -14.46 10.25
CA GLY A 106 13.65 -14.86 8.84
C GLY A 106 12.25 -14.93 8.18
N HIS A 107 11.21 -14.44 8.85
CA HIS A 107 9.82 -14.53 8.38
C HIS A 107 9.37 -13.44 7.37
N GLY A 108 10.21 -12.43 7.09
CA GLY A 108 9.89 -11.43 6.07
C GLY A 108 9.90 -12.03 4.67
N ASN A 109 8.74 -12.02 4.00
CA ASN A 109 8.46 -12.58 2.68
C ASN A 109 8.25 -11.58 1.50
N PRO A 110 8.29 -10.23 1.62
CA PRO A 110 8.17 -9.36 0.45
C PRO A 110 9.27 -9.59 -0.60
N SER A 111 8.87 -9.62 -1.87
CA SER A 111 9.75 -9.76 -3.06
C SER A 111 10.91 -8.75 -3.06
N MET A 112 10.65 -7.52 -2.63
CA MET A 112 11.61 -6.43 -2.46
C MET A 112 12.87 -6.77 -1.68
N LEU A 113 12.85 -7.75 -0.76
CA LEU A 113 14.04 -8.14 -0.02
C LEU A 113 15.15 -8.70 -0.96
N ASN A 114 14.77 -9.18 -2.14
CA ASN A 114 15.71 -9.61 -3.18
C ASN A 114 16.46 -8.44 -3.86
N MET A 115 16.08 -7.18 -3.63
CA MET A 115 16.82 -6.01 -4.12
C MET A 115 18.19 -5.83 -3.44
N VAL A 116 18.36 -6.39 -2.23
CA VAL A 116 19.68 -6.44 -1.59
C VAL A 116 20.57 -7.36 -2.43
N LYS A 117 21.56 -6.76 -3.09
CA LYS A 117 22.64 -7.44 -3.83
C LYS A 117 23.98 -7.06 -3.20
N ASP A 118 24.89 -8.03 -3.16
CA ASP A 118 26.23 -7.92 -2.60
C ASP A 118 26.30 -7.24 -1.21
N GLY A 119 25.26 -7.47 -0.40
CA GLY A 119 25.06 -6.79 0.88
C GLY A 119 25.57 -7.56 2.10
N ILE A 120 25.36 -6.97 3.28
CA ILE A 120 25.66 -7.61 4.57
C ILE A 120 24.37 -8.02 5.29
N GLN A 121 24.24 -9.30 5.64
CA GLN A 121 23.19 -9.74 6.55
C GLN A 121 23.60 -9.44 7.99
N ILE A 122 22.84 -8.61 8.69
CA ILE A 122 22.99 -8.37 10.13
C ILE A 122 22.09 -9.38 10.85
N ASN A 123 22.66 -10.52 11.24
CA ASN A 123 21.93 -11.58 11.91
C ASN A 123 21.83 -11.30 13.42
N MET A 124 20.62 -10.95 13.86
CA MET A 124 20.32 -10.49 15.21
C MET A 124 20.26 -11.62 16.25
N ARG A 125 20.33 -12.90 15.86
CA ARG A 125 19.96 -14.04 16.74
C ARG A 125 20.79 -14.20 18.01
N ARG A 126 21.99 -13.62 18.13
CA ARG A 126 22.76 -13.61 19.39
C ARG A 126 22.34 -12.49 20.34
N LEU A 127 21.67 -11.43 19.86
CA LEU A 127 20.93 -10.47 20.68
C LEU A 127 19.59 -11.07 21.13
N ASN A 128 19.65 -12.21 21.81
CA ASN A 128 18.51 -12.99 22.27
C ASN A 128 18.56 -13.14 23.79
N HIS A 129 17.83 -12.27 24.48
CA HIS A 129 17.67 -12.30 25.92
C HIS A 129 16.26 -11.90 26.31
N THR A 130 15.81 -12.35 27.49
CA THR A 130 14.62 -11.83 28.15
C THR A 130 14.97 -11.61 29.63
N ARG A 131 14.75 -10.40 30.12
CA ARG A 131 14.95 -10.03 31.53
C ARG A 131 13.70 -9.35 32.05
N LEU A 132 12.94 -10.03 32.90
CA LEU A 132 11.80 -9.44 33.58
C LEU A 132 12.28 -8.33 34.53
N HIS A 133 11.70 -7.13 34.43
CA HIS A 133 12.01 -6.05 35.35
C HIS A 133 11.47 -6.35 36.75
N ALA A 134 12.13 -5.86 37.80
CA ALA A 134 11.79 -6.17 39.19
C ALA A 134 10.34 -5.80 39.61
N ASN A 135 9.67 -4.92 38.86
CA ASN A 135 8.26 -4.57 39.07
C ASN A 135 7.28 -5.61 38.50
N GLY A 136 7.73 -6.58 37.70
CA GLY A 136 6.91 -7.61 37.06
C GLY A 136 5.89 -7.09 36.04
N LYS A 137 6.04 -5.86 35.54
CA LYS A 137 5.12 -5.18 34.59
C LYS A 137 5.71 -4.97 33.20
N THR A 138 7.03 -5.09 33.06
CA THR A 138 7.73 -5.03 31.78
C THR A 138 8.85 -6.07 31.75
N ALA A 139 9.28 -6.46 30.54
CA ALA A 139 10.49 -7.23 30.33
C ALA A 139 11.35 -6.59 29.25
N ASN A 140 12.67 -6.56 29.50
CA ASN A 140 13.67 -6.17 28.52
C ASN A 140 14.02 -7.38 27.65
N VAL A 141 13.80 -7.24 26.34
CA VAL A 141 13.94 -8.29 25.33
C VAL A 141 14.99 -7.88 24.31
N GLY A 142 15.72 -8.86 23.76
CA GLY A 142 16.69 -8.63 22.68
C GLY A 142 16.04 -8.62 21.29
N GLY A 143 16.56 -7.82 20.36
CA GLY A 143 16.02 -7.71 19.00
C GLY A 143 16.03 -9.02 18.18
N GLY A 144 16.85 -9.99 18.58
CA GLY A 144 16.93 -11.32 17.99
C GLY A 144 15.93 -12.34 18.53
N THR A 145 15.30 -12.10 19.69
CA THR A 145 14.48 -13.09 20.40
C THR A 145 13.27 -13.57 19.60
N LEU A 146 13.00 -14.89 19.64
CA LEU A 146 11.80 -15.53 19.09
C LEU A 146 10.67 -15.60 20.13
N GLN A 147 9.44 -15.74 19.65
CA GLN A 147 8.26 -15.73 20.51
C GLN A 147 8.17 -16.95 21.42
N SER A 148 8.60 -18.13 20.96
CA SER A 148 8.79 -19.32 21.79
C SER A 148 9.75 -19.07 22.97
N GLU A 149 10.88 -18.45 22.72
CA GLU A 149 11.93 -18.15 23.70
C GLU A 149 11.44 -17.15 24.76
N LEU A 150 10.79 -16.06 24.31
CA LEU A 150 10.16 -15.07 25.17
C LEU A 150 9.04 -15.68 26.03
N THR A 151 8.21 -16.52 25.42
CA THR A 151 7.05 -17.16 26.08
C THR A 151 7.51 -18.09 27.19
N ALA A 152 8.51 -18.94 26.93
CA ALA A 152 9.09 -19.82 27.95
C ALA A 152 9.71 -19.00 29.11
N ALA A 153 10.56 -18.03 28.79
CA ALA A 153 11.27 -17.23 29.79
C ALA A 153 10.34 -16.41 30.71
N LEU A 154 9.20 -15.92 30.19
CA LEU A 154 8.21 -15.23 31.03
C LEU A 154 7.33 -16.19 31.82
N PHE A 155 6.96 -17.33 31.24
CA PHE A 155 6.05 -18.29 31.88
C PHE A 155 6.64 -18.92 33.15
N ASP A 156 7.97 -19.15 33.18
CA ASP A 156 8.69 -19.61 34.38
C ASP A 156 8.58 -18.64 35.57
N HIS A 157 8.29 -17.36 35.30
CA HIS A 157 8.01 -16.33 36.30
C HIS A 157 6.51 -16.06 36.52
N GLY A 158 5.62 -16.90 35.99
CA GLY A 158 4.17 -16.70 36.03
C GLY A 158 3.68 -15.52 35.19
N LYS A 159 4.47 -15.09 34.19
CA LYS A 159 4.17 -13.95 33.32
C LYS A 159 3.85 -14.36 31.88
N GLN A 160 3.12 -13.51 31.20
CA GLN A 160 2.81 -13.57 29.77
C GLN A 160 2.91 -12.16 29.16
N THR A 161 2.89 -12.09 27.83
CA THR A 161 2.92 -10.85 27.04
C THR A 161 2.16 -11.09 25.75
N VAL A 162 1.69 -10.03 25.09
CA VAL A 162 1.13 -10.15 23.74
C VAL A 162 2.20 -10.66 22.78
N THR A 163 1.85 -11.70 22.04
CA THR A 163 2.63 -12.33 20.96
C THR A 163 1.69 -12.55 19.77
N VAL A 164 2.21 -13.06 18.64
CA VAL A 164 1.39 -13.58 17.53
C VAL A 164 1.28 -15.12 17.61
N ALA A 165 0.62 -15.74 16.66
CA ALA A 165 0.35 -17.19 16.66
C ALA A 165 1.61 -18.07 16.50
N CYS A 166 2.55 -17.71 15.63
CA CYS A 166 3.63 -18.62 15.21
C CYS A 166 4.88 -18.55 16.12
N GLU A 167 5.19 -19.64 16.82
CA GLU A 167 6.28 -19.73 17.81
C GLU A 167 7.70 -19.45 17.26
N CYS A 168 7.90 -19.66 15.96
CA CYS A 168 9.16 -19.47 15.24
C CYS A 168 9.45 -18.00 14.85
N VAL A 169 8.45 -17.12 14.92
CA VAL A 169 8.61 -15.71 14.51
C VAL A 169 9.39 -14.94 15.58
N SER A 170 10.12 -13.89 15.17
CA SER A 170 10.74 -12.96 16.13
C SER A 170 9.70 -12.15 16.91
N VAL A 171 10.08 -11.63 18.06
CA VAL A 171 9.27 -10.68 18.83
C VAL A 171 9.17 -9.35 18.09
N ALA A 172 10.30 -8.84 17.58
CA ALA A 172 10.39 -7.53 16.96
C ALA A 172 9.59 -7.43 15.63
N GLY A 173 9.67 -8.42 14.74
CA GLY A 173 9.11 -8.31 13.38
C GLY A 173 7.61 -7.97 13.35
N PRO A 174 6.73 -8.81 13.91
CA PRO A 174 5.29 -8.52 13.92
C PRO A 174 4.94 -7.28 14.73
N LEU A 175 5.66 -7.00 15.82
CA LEU A 175 5.46 -5.79 16.64
C LEU A 175 5.72 -4.51 15.82
N LEU A 176 6.74 -4.52 14.95
CA LEU A 176 7.05 -3.38 14.07
C LEU A 176 5.95 -3.09 13.03
N GLY A 177 5.07 -4.06 12.75
CA GLY A 177 3.94 -3.95 11.83
C GLY A 177 2.54 -3.93 12.49
N GLY A 178 2.45 -3.95 13.81
CA GLY A 178 1.18 -4.13 14.54
C GLY A 178 1.16 -5.42 15.35
N GLY A 179 0.95 -6.56 14.68
CA GLY A 179 1.06 -7.89 15.26
C GLY A 179 -0.20 -8.34 16.00
N HIS A 180 -1.03 -9.13 15.33
CA HIS A 180 -2.24 -9.73 15.88
C HIS A 180 -1.96 -11.01 16.68
N GLY A 181 -2.81 -11.31 17.67
CA GLY A 181 -2.70 -12.53 18.45
C GLY A 181 -3.73 -12.65 19.57
N ILE A 182 -3.81 -13.84 20.17
CA ILE A 182 -4.95 -14.24 21.03
C ILE A 182 -5.10 -13.43 22.34
N LEU A 183 -4.11 -12.62 22.72
CA LEU A 183 -4.19 -11.70 23.87
C LEU A 183 -4.67 -10.29 23.52
N GLN A 184 -4.84 -9.95 22.24
CA GLN A 184 -5.16 -8.58 21.83
C GLN A 184 -6.51 -8.08 22.36
N ALA A 185 -7.44 -9.00 22.60
CA ALA A 185 -8.75 -8.74 23.20
C ALA A 185 -8.69 -8.01 24.55
N ARG A 186 -7.64 -8.22 25.35
CA ARG A 186 -7.43 -7.55 26.63
C ARG A 186 -6.32 -6.51 26.60
N HIS A 187 -5.32 -6.69 25.73
CA HIS A 187 -4.05 -5.98 25.83
C HIS A 187 -3.64 -5.17 24.58
N GLY A 188 -4.47 -5.15 23.52
CA GLY A 188 -4.13 -4.49 22.26
C GLY A 188 -3.11 -5.27 21.43
N LEU A 189 -2.72 -4.72 20.28
CA LEU A 189 -1.77 -5.35 19.35
C LEU A 189 -0.37 -5.46 19.98
N ALA A 190 0.53 -6.26 19.42
CA ALA A 190 1.91 -6.34 19.91
C ALA A 190 2.60 -4.96 19.92
N ALA A 191 2.34 -4.13 18.91
CA ALA A 191 2.75 -2.72 18.82
C ALA A 191 2.25 -1.85 20.00
N ASP A 192 1.03 -2.11 20.50
CA ASP A 192 0.45 -1.39 21.63
C ASP A 192 1.13 -1.75 22.96
N ASN A 193 1.96 -2.81 22.97
CA ASN A 193 2.65 -3.34 24.13
C ASN A 193 4.12 -2.93 24.22
N LEU A 194 4.67 -2.22 23.22
CA LEU A 194 5.98 -1.59 23.33
C LEU A 194 5.93 -0.41 24.31
N VAL A 195 6.92 -0.33 25.21
CA VAL A 195 7.09 0.76 26.19
C VAL A 195 8.26 1.66 25.80
N SER A 196 9.38 1.04 25.42
CA SER A 196 10.59 1.69 24.92
C SER A 196 11.40 0.72 24.05
N ALA A 197 12.31 1.25 23.23
CA ALA A 197 13.30 0.43 22.54
C ALA A 197 14.64 1.17 22.37
N ARG A 198 15.72 0.40 22.19
CA ARG A 198 16.99 0.87 21.63
C ARG A 198 16.97 0.65 20.12
N VAL A 199 17.18 1.70 19.35
CA VAL A 199 17.13 1.68 17.88
C VAL A 199 18.45 2.16 17.31
N VAL A 200 19.11 1.33 16.51
CA VAL A 200 20.26 1.73 15.70
C VAL A 200 19.75 2.30 14.38
N LEU A 201 20.09 3.56 14.10
CA LEU A 201 19.64 4.30 12.92
C LEU A 201 20.54 4.01 11.70
N ALA A 202 20.10 4.49 10.53
CA ALA A 202 20.80 4.27 9.26
C ALA A 202 22.24 4.81 9.21
N ASP A 203 22.64 5.74 10.07
CA ASP A 203 24.02 6.23 10.19
C ASP A 203 24.89 5.42 11.19
N GLY A 204 24.30 4.42 11.85
CA GLY A 204 24.92 3.64 12.92
C GLY A 204 25.02 4.38 14.26
N SER A 205 24.35 5.50 14.45
CA SER A 205 24.03 6.04 15.77
C SER A 205 22.94 5.19 16.43
N ALA A 206 22.79 5.25 17.76
CA ALA A 206 21.80 4.46 18.47
C ALA A 206 21.08 5.29 19.54
N VAL A 207 19.75 5.32 19.47
CA VAL A 207 18.87 6.18 20.27
C VAL A 207 17.89 5.35 21.09
N ASP A 208 17.48 5.90 22.24
CA ASP A 208 16.33 5.42 22.98
C ASP A 208 15.05 5.99 22.35
N VAL A 209 14.01 5.17 22.24
CA VAL A 209 12.70 5.59 21.74
C VAL A 209 11.63 5.22 22.74
N SER A 210 10.76 6.17 23.07
CA SER A 210 9.64 6.02 24.00
C SER A 210 8.61 7.13 23.78
N ALA A 211 7.48 7.10 24.50
CA ALA A 211 6.52 8.20 24.51
C ALA A 211 7.09 9.54 25.04
N LYS A 212 8.32 9.56 25.59
CA LYS A 212 9.02 10.75 26.12
C LYS A 212 10.30 11.12 25.37
N GLU A 213 10.84 10.21 24.59
CA GLU A 213 12.18 10.32 23.98
C GLU A 213 12.06 9.85 22.53
N HIS A 214 12.37 10.73 21.57
CA HIS A 214 12.10 10.51 20.14
C HIS A 214 10.65 10.01 19.85
N PRO A 215 9.60 10.73 20.31
CA PRO A 215 8.22 10.23 20.28
C PRO A 215 7.69 9.94 18.87
N ASP A 216 8.11 10.69 17.85
CA ASP A 216 7.69 10.46 16.46
C ASP A 216 8.29 9.17 15.89
N LEU A 217 9.54 8.86 16.26
CA LEU A 217 10.16 7.57 15.93
C LEU A 217 9.51 6.43 16.74
N PHE A 218 9.17 6.67 18.02
CA PHE A 218 8.42 5.72 18.83
C PHE A 218 7.02 5.43 18.30
N TRP A 219 6.37 6.41 17.65
CA TRP A 219 5.14 6.23 16.89
C TRP A 219 5.38 5.38 15.64
N ALA A 220 6.40 5.71 14.83
CA ALA A 220 6.72 5.00 13.59
C ALA A 220 7.11 3.52 13.80
N VAL A 221 7.90 3.21 14.85
CA VAL A 221 8.28 1.81 15.16
C VAL A 221 7.13 0.93 15.63
N ARG A 222 5.95 1.50 15.89
CA ARG A 222 4.73 0.78 16.27
C ARG A 222 3.76 0.74 15.07
N GLY A 223 4.16 0.12 13.96
CA GLY A 223 3.28 -0.10 12.78
C GLY A 223 3.97 -0.03 11.41
N THR A 224 5.04 0.76 11.27
CA THR A 224 5.85 0.85 10.03
C THR A 224 7.36 0.69 10.30
N GLY A 225 7.70 0.11 11.46
CA GLY A 225 9.02 0.23 12.08
C GLY A 225 10.19 -0.39 11.32
N HIS A 226 9.90 -1.33 10.42
CA HIS A 226 10.87 -2.00 9.54
C HIS A 226 11.75 -1.03 8.74
N ASN A 227 11.29 0.20 8.51
CA ASN A 227 11.96 1.19 7.66
C ASN A 227 12.87 2.18 8.41
N PHE A 228 12.81 2.23 9.75
CA PHE A 228 13.36 3.36 10.53
C PHE A 228 14.62 3.04 11.34
N GLY A 229 14.98 1.76 11.48
CA GLY A 229 16.20 1.32 12.16
C GLY A 229 16.13 -0.12 12.65
N ILE A 230 17.22 -0.56 13.28
CA ILE A 230 17.35 -1.90 13.85
C ILE A 230 17.10 -1.82 15.36
N LEU A 231 16.04 -2.47 15.84
CA LEU A 231 15.77 -2.58 17.27
C LEU A 231 16.73 -3.60 17.88
N THR A 232 17.65 -3.16 18.73
CA THR A 232 18.63 -4.00 19.44
C THR A 232 18.07 -4.51 20.76
N SER A 233 17.21 -3.73 21.42
CA SER A 233 16.48 -4.13 22.62
C SER A 233 15.12 -3.44 22.70
N LEU A 234 14.15 -4.10 23.32
CA LEU A 234 12.77 -3.65 23.49
C LEU A 234 12.36 -3.83 24.94
N ASP A 235 11.72 -2.85 25.56
CA ASP A 235 10.93 -3.07 26.77
C ASP A 235 9.47 -3.22 26.38
N ILE A 236 8.91 -4.40 26.65
CA ILE A 236 7.51 -4.74 26.38
C ILE A 236 6.74 -4.91 27.68
N LYS A 237 5.43 -4.61 27.67
CA LYS A 237 4.51 -4.85 28.79
C LYS A 237 4.41 -6.35 29.10
N THR A 238 4.36 -6.70 30.38
CA THR A 238 4.10 -8.07 30.83
C THR A 238 2.91 -8.09 31.79
N TYR A 239 2.22 -9.23 31.78
CA TYR A 239 0.98 -9.48 32.51
C TYR A 239 1.10 -10.77 33.29
N ASP A 240 0.33 -10.93 34.36
CA ASP A 240 0.23 -12.22 35.06
C ASP A 240 -0.44 -13.25 34.14
N VAL A 241 0.02 -14.50 34.19
CA VAL A 241 -0.65 -15.62 33.51
C VAL A 241 -2.05 -15.76 34.08
N GLY A 242 -3.03 -15.73 33.18
CA GLY A 242 -4.45 -15.77 33.53
C GLY A 242 -4.98 -17.18 33.78
N ALA A 243 -6.25 -17.40 33.43
CA ALA A 243 -6.84 -18.73 33.53
C ALA A 243 -6.26 -19.67 32.46
N ARG A 244 -6.47 -20.98 32.64
CA ARG A 244 -6.13 -21.97 31.62
C ARG A 244 -7.01 -21.79 30.38
N TRP A 245 -6.44 -22.15 29.25
CA TRP A 245 -7.09 -22.06 27.95
C TRP A 245 -7.76 -23.37 27.56
N THR A 246 -8.76 -23.27 26.69
CA THR A 246 -9.34 -24.39 25.96
C THR A 246 -9.27 -24.08 24.47
N LEU A 247 -9.03 -25.13 23.68
CA LEU A 247 -9.06 -25.11 22.21
C LEU A 247 -10.15 -26.07 21.74
N THR A 248 -11.16 -25.57 21.02
CA THR A 248 -12.10 -26.40 20.27
C THR A 248 -11.79 -26.32 18.78
N THR A 249 -11.52 -27.44 18.13
CA THR A 249 -11.24 -27.52 16.68
C THR A 249 -12.39 -28.24 15.98
N LEU A 250 -13.04 -27.54 15.05
CA LEU A 250 -14.17 -28.04 14.25
C LEU A 250 -13.82 -27.99 12.76
N SER A 251 -14.00 -29.08 12.03
CA SER A 251 -13.78 -29.11 10.57
C SER A 251 -15.08 -29.32 9.81
N PHE A 252 -15.26 -28.59 8.71
CA PHE A 252 -16.47 -28.56 7.89
C PHE A 252 -16.15 -28.83 6.41
N THR A 253 -17.01 -29.60 5.76
CA THR A 253 -17.02 -29.80 4.30
C THR A 253 -17.70 -28.65 3.58
N ARG A 254 -17.47 -28.56 2.25
CA ARG A 254 -18.00 -27.51 1.36
C ARG A 254 -19.51 -27.26 1.52
N ASP A 255 -20.31 -28.28 1.80
CA ASP A 255 -21.77 -28.18 1.97
C ASP A 255 -22.22 -27.44 3.24
N ARG A 256 -21.27 -26.99 4.07
CA ARG A 256 -21.53 -26.10 5.22
C ARG A 256 -20.95 -24.70 5.06
N LEU A 257 -20.22 -24.40 4.00
CA LEU A 257 -19.52 -23.11 3.81
C LEU A 257 -20.41 -21.90 4.09
N GLU A 258 -21.55 -21.80 3.43
CA GLU A 258 -22.43 -20.64 3.56
C GLU A 258 -23.08 -20.56 4.94
N ALA A 259 -23.49 -21.70 5.49
CA ALA A 259 -24.04 -21.77 6.84
C ALA A 259 -23.00 -21.38 7.90
N LEU A 260 -21.73 -21.73 7.68
CA LEU A 260 -20.61 -21.39 8.56
C LEU A 260 -20.37 -19.88 8.59
N PHE A 261 -20.20 -19.23 7.43
CA PHE A 261 -19.95 -17.78 7.38
C PHE A 261 -21.16 -16.94 7.81
N ASN A 262 -22.40 -17.39 7.53
CA ASN A 262 -23.60 -16.76 8.10
C ASN A 262 -23.62 -16.89 9.64
N THR A 263 -23.38 -18.08 10.18
CA THR A 263 -23.32 -18.31 11.64
C THR A 263 -22.21 -17.47 12.30
N TRP A 264 -21.04 -17.35 11.65
CA TRP A 264 -19.92 -16.54 12.13
C TRP A 264 -20.31 -15.05 12.19
N ASN A 265 -20.92 -14.53 11.12
CA ASN A 265 -21.43 -13.16 11.08
C ASN A 265 -22.51 -12.90 12.15
N GLU A 266 -23.49 -13.79 12.31
CA GLU A 266 -24.53 -13.70 13.35
C GLU A 266 -23.93 -13.66 14.76
N LEU A 267 -22.89 -14.48 15.02
CA LEU A 267 -22.21 -14.52 16.31
C LEU A 267 -21.41 -13.24 16.59
N MET A 268 -20.68 -12.71 15.59
CA MET A 268 -19.96 -11.44 15.71
C MET A 268 -20.91 -10.27 15.99
N GLU A 269 -22.04 -10.21 15.27
CA GLU A 269 -23.06 -9.18 15.44
C GLU A 269 -23.76 -9.27 16.81
N LYS A 270 -23.97 -10.48 17.32
CA LYS A 270 -24.54 -10.74 18.65
C LYS A 270 -23.55 -10.47 19.79
N HIS A 271 -22.24 -10.59 19.55
CA HIS A 271 -21.19 -10.53 20.57
C HIS A 271 -20.07 -9.57 20.16
N GLU A 272 -20.35 -8.26 20.18
CA GLU A 272 -19.37 -7.20 19.88
C GLU A 272 -18.08 -7.28 20.74
N ASP A 273 -18.20 -7.78 21.98
CA ASP A 273 -17.07 -8.12 22.86
C ASP A 273 -17.20 -9.59 23.31
N PRO A 274 -16.65 -10.56 22.55
CA PRO A 274 -16.64 -11.95 22.98
C PRO A 274 -15.61 -12.21 24.09
N GLY A 275 -14.84 -11.18 24.49
CA GLY A 275 -13.75 -11.27 25.44
C GLY A 275 -12.54 -12.00 24.85
N MET A 276 -11.94 -12.89 25.64
CA MET A 276 -10.73 -13.65 25.28
C MET A 276 -11.13 -14.87 24.44
N LEU A 277 -11.57 -14.58 23.22
CA LEU A 277 -11.89 -15.55 22.18
C LEU A 277 -11.12 -15.16 20.92
N ALA A 278 -10.43 -16.13 20.33
CA ALA A 278 -9.86 -16.01 18.99
C ALA A 278 -10.32 -17.20 18.15
N LEU A 279 -10.83 -16.91 16.96
CA LEU A 279 -11.20 -17.87 15.94
C LEU A 279 -10.07 -17.85 14.91
N LEU A 280 -9.23 -18.89 14.91
CA LEU A 280 -8.22 -19.09 13.88
C LEU A 280 -8.72 -20.19 12.94
N GLY A 281 -9.24 -19.78 11.79
CA GLY A 281 -9.75 -20.65 10.75
C GLY A 281 -8.77 -20.77 9.59
N ALA A 282 -8.85 -21.89 8.86
CA ALA A 282 -8.17 -22.07 7.60
C ALA A 282 -8.98 -22.97 6.65
N MET A 283 -9.04 -22.61 5.37
CA MET A 283 -9.36 -23.57 4.31
C MET A 283 -8.08 -24.32 3.94
N VAL A 284 -8.08 -25.65 4.04
CA VAL A 284 -6.90 -26.49 3.81
C VAL A 284 -7.27 -27.81 3.14
N ARG A 285 -6.37 -28.38 2.34
CA ARG A 285 -6.53 -29.74 1.81
C ARG A 285 -6.32 -30.76 2.92
N ASN A 286 -7.36 -31.52 3.25
CA ASN A 286 -7.27 -32.65 4.19
C ASN A 286 -7.94 -33.90 3.59
N PRO A 287 -7.21 -34.72 2.82
CA PRO A 287 -7.74 -35.91 2.16
C PRO A 287 -8.37 -36.95 3.08
N SER A 288 -8.08 -36.91 4.38
CA SER A 288 -8.68 -37.80 5.39
C SER A 288 -10.10 -37.35 5.81
N LEU A 289 -10.49 -36.11 5.51
CA LEU A 289 -11.83 -35.56 5.79
C LEU A 289 -12.64 -35.32 4.51
N ASP A 290 -12.01 -34.80 3.45
CA ASP A 290 -12.58 -34.74 2.10
C ASP A 290 -11.47 -35.01 1.07
N SER A 291 -11.63 -36.07 0.27
CA SER A 291 -10.62 -36.50 -0.71
C SER A 291 -10.62 -35.69 -2.01
N ARG A 292 -11.58 -34.78 -2.21
CA ARG A 292 -11.76 -34.02 -3.45
C ARG A 292 -11.63 -32.51 -3.27
N HIS A 293 -12.07 -31.97 -2.14
CA HIS A 293 -12.09 -30.52 -1.87
C HIS A 293 -11.31 -30.15 -0.59
N PRO A 294 -10.90 -28.89 -0.43
CA PRO A 294 -10.49 -28.36 0.87
C PRO A 294 -11.60 -28.54 1.93
N VAL A 295 -11.20 -28.57 3.18
CA VAL A 295 -12.11 -28.44 4.34
C VAL A 295 -11.85 -27.11 5.04
N ILE A 296 -12.89 -26.55 5.64
CA ILE A 296 -12.78 -25.35 6.47
C ILE A 296 -12.59 -25.84 7.91
N THR A 297 -11.40 -25.64 8.47
CA THR A 297 -11.11 -25.97 9.87
C THR A 297 -11.11 -24.69 10.68
N LEU A 298 -11.88 -24.65 11.76
CA LEU A 298 -12.03 -23.52 12.66
C LEU A 298 -11.55 -23.91 14.07
N GLN A 299 -10.53 -23.20 14.56
CA GLN A 299 -10.02 -23.33 15.92
C GLN A 299 -10.53 -22.18 16.79
N LEU A 300 -11.23 -22.51 17.87
CA LEU A 300 -11.71 -21.55 18.86
C LEU A 300 -10.82 -21.63 20.10
N PHE A 301 -9.92 -20.67 20.25
CA PHE A 301 -9.09 -20.48 21.44
C PHE A 301 -9.81 -19.60 22.44
N HIS A 302 -9.96 -20.05 23.68
CA HIS A 302 -10.57 -19.22 24.72
C HIS A 302 -9.94 -19.37 26.10
N GLU A 303 -9.95 -18.27 26.85
CA GLU A 303 -9.46 -18.22 28.24
C GLU A 303 -10.62 -18.37 29.23
N GLY A 304 -10.60 -19.46 30.01
CA GLY A 304 -11.61 -19.75 31.01
C GLY A 304 -13.00 -20.08 30.44
N ASP A 305 -14.00 -20.12 31.32
CA ASP A 305 -15.39 -20.44 31.00
C ASP A 305 -16.22 -19.14 30.92
N LYS A 306 -16.87 -18.89 29.77
CA LYS A 306 -17.77 -17.75 29.55
C LYS A 306 -18.93 -18.14 28.65
N THR A 307 -20.10 -17.56 28.92
CA THR A 307 -21.35 -17.79 28.18
C THR A 307 -21.25 -17.55 26.67
N ALA A 308 -20.56 -16.49 26.23
CA ALA A 308 -20.37 -16.22 24.80
C ALA A 308 -19.61 -17.35 24.08
N ILE A 309 -18.67 -18.01 24.74
CA ILE A 309 -17.90 -19.12 24.17
C ILE A 309 -18.79 -20.35 24.00
N CYS A 310 -19.68 -20.61 24.98
CA CYS A 310 -20.71 -21.65 24.87
C CYS A 310 -21.62 -21.38 23.67
N ASP A 311 -22.04 -20.13 23.44
CA ASP A 311 -22.87 -19.75 22.30
C ASP A 311 -22.14 -20.01 20.96
N TYR A 312 -20.89 -19.57 20.81
CA TYR A 312 -20.08 -19.81 19.61
C TYR A 312 -19.88 -21.31 19.33
N THR A 313 -19.41 -22.06 20.32
CA THR A 313 -19.13 -23.50 20.16
C THR A 313 -20.40 -24.32 19.91
N ALA A 314 -21.52 -24.00 20.57
CA ALA A 314 -22.80 -24.66 20.32
C ALA A 314 -23.37 -24.33 18.94
N ALA A 315 -23.28 -23.08 18.49
CA ALA A 315 -23.76 -22.64 17.18
C ALA A 315 -23.01 -23.35 16.04
N PHE A 316 -21.67 -23.40 16.09
CA PHE A 316 -20.90 -24.11 15.08
C PHE A 316 -21.08 -25.64 15.14
N ARG A 317 -21.19 -26.23 16.34
CA ARG A 317 -21.53 -27.67 16.49
C ARG A 317 -22.89 -28.04 15.90
N LYS A 318 -23.88 -27.14 15.96
CA LYS A 318 -25.21 -27.32 15.34
C LYS A 318 -25.14 -27.50 13.82
N LEU A 319 -24.09 -26.99 13.15
CA LEU A 319 -23.84 -27.20 11.73
C LEU A 319 -23.38 -28.62 11.38
N LYS A 320 -23.09 -29.46 12.39
CA LYS A 320 -22.62 -30.85 12.26
C LYS A 320 -21.27 -30.94 11.54
N PRO A 321 -20.16 -30.52 12.21
CA PRO A 321 -18.82 -30.68 11.66
C PRO A 321 -18.48 -32.15 11.38
N VAL A 322 -17.60 -32.39 10.41
CA VAL A 322 -17.09 -33.73 10.08
C VAL A 322 -15.98 -34.20 11.03
N ALA A 323 -15.35 -33.26 11.75
CA ALA A 323 -14.48 -33.54 12.89
C ALA A 323 -14.71 -32.51 13.99
N ASP A 324 -14.79 -32.97 15.24
CA ASP A 324 -14.94 -32.15 16.45
C ASP A 324 -13.96 -32.67 17.50
N SER A 325 -13.15 -31.78 18.05
CA SER A 325 -12.21 -32.08 19.13
C SER A 325 -12.15 -30.90 20.08
N THR A 326 -11.86 -31.16 21.35
CA THR A 326 -11.65 -30.11 22.35
C THR A 326 -10.53 -30.53 23.29
N ILE A 327 -9.60 -29.61 23.53
CA ILE A 327 -8.47 -29.77 24.44
C ILE A 327 -8.64 -28.73 25.53
N ASP A 328 -8.97 -29.18 26.74
CA ASP A 328 -9.14 -28.32 27.90
C ASP A 328 -7.83 -28.12 28.68
N LYS A 329 -7.81 -27.06 29.51
CA LYS A 329 -6.80 -26.84 30.55
C LYS A 329 -5.37 -26.60 30.03
N ILE A 330 -5.24 -26.09 28.81
CA ILE A 330 -3.99 -25.77 28.13
C ILE A 330 -3.25 -24.64 28.89
N PRO A 331 -1.98 -24.84 29.30
CA PRO A 331 -1.12 -23.76 29.78
C PRO A 331 -0.77 -22.74 28.70
N TRP A 332 -0.58 -21.47 29.09
CA TRP A 332 -0.15 -20.40 28.17
C TRP A 332 1.09 -20.79 27.33
N ALA A 333 2.12 -21.35 27.96
CA ALA A 333 3.37 -21.74 27.28
C ALA A 333 3.24 -22.86 26.24
N SER A 334 2.07 -23.47 26.06
CA SER A 334 1.82 -24.51 25.05
C SER A 334 0.61 -24.21 24.15
N ILE A 335 0.05 -22.99 24.20
CA ILE A 335 -1.21 -22.67 23.53
C ILE A 335 -1.10 -22.76 22.00
N TYR A 336 -0.02 -22.22 21.43
CA TYR A 336 0.23 -22.23 19.99
C TYR A 336 0.63 -23.61 19.49
N LYS A 337 1.49 -24.33 20.22
CA LYS A 337 1.75 -25.75 19.98
C LYS A 337 0.47 -26.60 19.95
N ALA A 338 -0.47 -26.38 20.87
CA ALA A 338 -1.76 -27.10 20.87
C ALA A 338 -2.61 -26.83 19.62
N GLY A 339 -2.50 -25.62 19.05
CA GLY A 339 -3.12 -25.24 17.76
C GLY A 339 -2.41 -25.76 16.51
N GLY A 340 -1.16 -26.23 16.63
CA GLY A 340 -0.31 -26.59 15.48
C GLY A 340 0.57 -25.44 14.95
N TYR A 341 0.63 -24.31 15.66
CA TYR A 341 1.48 -23.14 15.36
C TYR A 341 2.83 -23.17 16.11
N GLY A 342 3.17 -24.33 16.69
CA GLY A 342 4.43 -24.54 17.38
C GLY A 342 5.63 -24.65 16.44
N LEU A 343 6.84 -24.75 17.00
CA LEU A 343 8.08 -24.89 16.23
C LEU A 343 8.12 -26.10 15.26
N ASP A 344 7.33 -27.15 15.55
CA ASP A 344 7.12 -28.34 14.71
C ASP A 344 5.95 -28.20 13.69
N GLY A 345 5.25 -27.07 13.72
CA GLY A 345 4.11 -26.74 12.87
C GLY A 345 4.46 -26.44 11.40
N PHE A 346 3.47 -26.56 10.52
CA PHE A 346 3.65 -26.37 9.08
C PHE A 346 4.17 -24.96 8.71
N VAL A 347 3.61 -23.94 9.35
CA VAL A 347 3.99 -22.52 9.19
C VAL A 347 5.42 -22.19 9.64
N CYS A 348 6.04 -23.05 10.43
CA CYS A 348 7.42 -22.93 10.89
C CYS A 348 8.42 -23.75 10.08
N ARG A 349 7.96 -24.47 9.02
CA ARG A 349 8.86 -25.17 8.11
C ARG A 349 9.64 -24.17 7.26
N LYS A 350 10.91 -24.50 7.01
CA LYS A 350 11.83 -23.77 6.12
C LYS A 350 11.90 -24.43 4.75
N ASN A 351 12.59 -23.79 3.80
CA ASN A 351 12.81 -24.28 2.44
C ASN A 351 11.50 -24.59 1.68
N GLN A 352 10.49 -23.79 1.98
CA GLN A 352 9.25 -23.65 1.26
C GLN A 352 9.12 -22.19 0.84
N ASN A 353 8.58 -21.96 -0.35
CA ASN A 353 8.21 -20.63 -0.79
C ASN A 353 6.86 -20.27 -0.17
N LEU A 354 6.71 -18.99 0.17
CA LEU A 354 5.50 -18.43 0.75
C LEU A 354 5.21 -17.06 0.11
N ILE A 355 3.97 -16.87 -0.35
CA ILE A 355 3.37 -15.55 -0.56
C ILE A 355 1.98 -15.53 0.10
N GLY A 356 1.63 -14.41 0.73
CA GLY A 356 0.33 -14.20 1.35
C GLY A 356 -0.21 -12.81 1.01
N PHE A 357 -1.53 -12.67 1.00
CA PHE A 357 -2.22 -11.43 0.66
C PHE A 357 -3.19 -11.03 1.79
N PRO A 358 -2.66 -10.58 2.95
CA PRO A 358 -3.49 -10.25 4.10
C PRO A 358 -4.36 -9.02 3.83
N ASN A 359 -5.61 -9.08 4.28
CA ASN A 359 -6.55 -7.96 4.28
C ASN A 359 -7.56 -8.11 5.43
N SER A 360 -8.13 -7.00 5.88
CA SER A 360 -8.98 -6.94 7.07
C SER A 360 -10.37 -6.38 6.75
N PHE A 361 -11.42 -6.97 7.34
CA PHE A 361 -12.81 -6.71 6.97
C PHE A 361 -13.77 -6.57 8.16
N ALA A 362 -14.83 -5.80 7.96
CA ALA A 362 -15.90 -5.63 8.96
C ALA A 362 -16.83 -6.86 9.08
N ARG A 363 -17.00 -7.63 7.99
CA ARG A 363 -17.94 -8.77 7.91
C ARG A 363 -17.49 -9.77 6.83
N TRP A 364 -17.81 -11.05 6.99
CA TRP A 364 -17.62 -12.05 5.94
C TRP A 364 -18.66 -11.87 4.83
N ASP A 365 -18.24 -11.62 3.60
CA ASP A 365 -19.12 -11.77 2.44
C ASP A 365 -19.24 -13.25 2.08
N VAL A 366 -20.42 -13.82 2.30
CA VAL A 366 -20.68 -15.26 2.13
C VAL A 366 -20.51 -15.72 0.68
N ALA A 367 -20.79 -14.84 -0.30
CA ALA A 367 -20.72 -15.19 -1.71
C ALA A 367 -19.29 -15.02 -2.27
N ALA A 368 -18.54 -14.01 -1.81
CA ALA A 368 -17.10 -13.95 -2.05
C ALA A 368 -16.37 -15.14 -1.40
N MET A 369 -16.72 -15.52 -0.16
CA MET A 369 -16.15 -16.71 0.47
C MET A 369 -16.49 -18.02 -0.28
N ARG A 370 -17.65 -18.08 -0.94
CA ARG A 370 -18.02 -19.21 -1.81
C ARG A 370 -17.09 -19.28 -3.03
N GLU A 371 -16.80 -18.15 -3.67
CA GLU A 371 -15.92 -18.10 -4.85
C GLU A 371 -14.45 -18.29 -4.47
N GLY A 372 -13.98 -17.64 -3.41
CA GLY A 372 -12.64 -17.84 -2.86
C GLY A 372 -12.37 -19.32 -2.52
N PHE A 373 -13.34 -20.03 -1.93
CA PHE A 373 -13.23 -21.48 -1.72
C PHE A 373 -13.19 -22.27 -3.04
N HIS A 374 -13.96 -21.85 -4.06
CA HIS A 374 -13.99 -22.50 -5.36
C HIS A 374 -12.63 -22.40 -6.05
N LEU A 375 -12.14 -21.17 -6.26
CA LEU A 375 -10.83 -20.90 -6.86
C LEU A 375 -9.69 -21.55 -6.04
N PHE A 376 -9.74 -21.48 -4.71
CA PHE A 376 -8.77 -22.16 -3.84
C PHE A 376 -8.85 -23.70 -3.95
N SER A 377 -10.05 -24.27 -4.14
CA SER A 377 -10.23 -25.71 -4.39
C SER A 377 -9.69 -26.15 -5.75
N GLU A 378 -9.73 -25.29 -6.77
CA GLU A 378 -9.13 -25.58 -8.07
C GLU A 378 -7.60 -25.44 -8.01
N LEU A 379 -7.09 -24.37 -7.43
CA LEU A 379 -5.66 -24.14 -7.26
C LEU A 379 -4.97 -25.26 -6.47
N THR A 380 -5.53 -25.62 -5.31
CA THR A 380 -4.96 -26.66 -4.44
C THR A 380 -5.27 -28.08 -4.92
N ALA A 381 -5.95 -28.24 -6.06
CA ALA A 381 -5.97 -29.51 -6.79
C ALA A 381 -4.63 -29.82 -7.46
N ASP A 382 -3.80 -28.80 -7.76
CA ASP A 382 -2.41 -28.99 -8.16
C ASP A 382 -1.57 -29.45 -6.94
N PRO A 383 -0.87 -30.60 -7.00
CA PRO A 383 0.02 -31.07 -5.93
C PRO A 383 1.08 -30.06 -5.50
N THR A 384 1.53 -29.17 -6.39
CA THR A 384 2.48 -28.08 -6.10
C THR A 384 1.97 -27.15 -5.00
N PHE A 385 0.68 -26.84 -5.02
CA PHE A 385 0.03 -25.90 -4.10
C PHE A 385 -0.84 -26.59 -3.03
N ALA A 386 -0.88 -27.92 -2.98
CA ALA A 386 -1.73 -28.67 -2.06
C ALA A 386 -1.43 -28.42 -0.56
N GLY A 387 -0.26 -27.87 -0.22
CA GLY A 387 0.09 -27.41 1.13
C GLY A 387 -0.35 -25.98 1.47
N SER A 388 -0.99 -25.27 0.53
CA SER A 388 -1.47 -23.89 0.74
C SER A 388 -2.63 -23.83 1.72
N LEU A 389 -2.88 -22.65 2.28
CA LEU A 389 -4.01 -22.38 3.18
C LEU A 389 -4.71 -21.07 2.81
N PHE A 390 -6.00 -20.98 3.09
CA PHE A 390 -6.73 -19.72 3.06
C PHE A 390 -7.06 -19.35 4.50
N LEU A 391 -6.33 -18.38 5.07
CA LEU A 391 -6.40 -17.96 6.46
C LEU A 391 -7.69 -17.17 6.73
N LEU A 392 -8.37 -17.50 7.83
CA LEU A 392 -9.67 -16.93 8.23
C LEU A 392 -9.65 -16.61 9.73
N GLU A 393 -9.26 -15.41 10.14
CA GLU A 393 -9.11 -15.06 11.55
C GLU A 393 -10.17 -14.08 12.04
N THR A 394 -10.57 -14.22 13.30
CA THR A 394 -11.36 -13.22 14.02
C THR A 394 -10.94 -13.20 15.48
N TYR A 395 -10.78 -12.01 16.04
CA TYR A 395 -10.30 -11.81 17.40
C TYR A 395 -11.26 -10.97 18.22
N GLY A 396 -11.36 -11.21 19.53
CA GLY A 396 -11.84 -10.18 20.43
C GLY A 396 -10.97 -8.93 20.31
N ASN A 397 -11.58 -7.75 20.14
CA ASN A 397 -10.87 -6.52 19.78
C ASN A 397 -11.01 -5.36 20.78
N LYS A 398 -11.58 -5.60 21.96
CA LYS A 398 -11.75 -4.57 23.00
C LYS A 398 -10.43 -3.88 23.38
N GLY A 399 -9.35 -4.64 23.61
CA GLY A 399 -8.03 -4.08 23.92
C GLY A 399 -7.42 -3.30 22.75
N VAL A 400 -7.70 -3.70 21.50
CA VAL A 400 -7.24 -3.02 20.28
C VAL A 400 -7.99 -1.69 20.08
N ARG A 401 -9.31 -1.69 20.27
CA ARG A 401 -10.20 -0.51 20.19
C ARG A 401 -10.04 0.47 21.36
N ALA A 402 -9.47 0.02 22.49
CA ALA A 402 -9.15 0.88 23.62
C ALA A 402 -7.94 1.81 23.36
N VAL A 403 -7.15 1.54 22.32
CA VAL A 403 -6.03 2.37 21.88
C VAL A 403 -6.48 3.24 20.70
N PRO A 404 -6.34 4.58 20.74
CA PRO A 404 -6.75 5.45 19.65
C PRO A 404 -6.04 5.14 18.33
N GLU A 405 -6.75 5.27 17.21
CA GLU A 405 -6.21 4.97 15.86
C GLU A 405 -4.94 5.75 15.50
N TRP A 406 -4.75 6.95 16.07
CA TRP A 406 -3.60 7.81 15.82
C TRP A 406 -2.42 7.60 16.80
N GLU A 407 -2.58 6.75 17.82
CA GLU A 407 -1.58 6.54 18.89
C GLU A 407 -0.29 5.88 18.37
N ASN A 408 -0.38 5.16 17.25
CA ASN A 408 0.76 4.57 16.54
C ASN A 408 0.50 4.46 15.03
N ALA A 409 1.44 3.87 14.29
CA ALA A 409 1.46 3.84 12.83
C ALA A 409 0.77 2.60 12.22
N VAL A 410 0.04 1.82 13.00
CA VAL A 410 -0.78 0.71 12.49
C VAL A 410 -1.94 1.28 11.68
N ALA A 411 -2.27 0.68 10.54
CA ALA A 411 -3.40 1.11 9.72
C ALA A 411 -4.71 1.12 10.55
N PRO A 412 -5.52 2.20 10.50
CA PRO A 412 -6.76 2.29 11.29
C PRO A 412 -7.73 1.13 11.07
N GLU A 413 -7.73 0.57 9.87
CA GLU A 413 -8.51 -0.60 9.45
C GLU A 413 -8.30 -1.79 10.40
N GLU A 414 -7.06 -2.07 10.83
CA GLU A 414 -6.70 -3.16 11.76
C GLU A 414 -7.24 -2.97 13.19
N ARG A 415 -7.81 -1.79 13.49
CA ARG A 415 -8.50 -1.51 14.76
C ARG A 415 -10.02 -1.47 14.63
N ARG A 416 -10.52 -1.14 13.43
CA ARG A 416 -11.96 -1.05 13.10
C ARG A 416 -12.54 -2.41 12.77
N TYR A 417 -11.76 -3.26 12.11
CA TYR A 417 -12.20 -4.51 11.52
C TYR A 417 -11.85 -5.70 12.41
N ASP A 418 -12.76 -6.67 12.45
CA ASP A 418 -12.67 -7.83 13.35
C ASP A 418 -12.16 -9.07 12.65
N ILE A 419 -12.19 -9.09 11.32
CA ILE A 419 -11.70 -10.17 10.48
C ILE A 419 -10.34 -9.79 9.93
N LEU A 420 -9.38 -10.73 10.02
CA LEU A 420 -8.16 -10.76 9.22
C LEU A 420 -8.21 -12.00 8.33
N MET A 421 -7.85 -11.85 7.06
CA MET A 421 -7.99 -12.90 6.05
C MET A 421 -6.79 -12.86 5.09
N SER A 422 -6.24 -14.02 4.72
CA SER A 422 -5.09 -14.10 3.82
C SER A 422 -5.07 -15.42 3.03
N PRO A 423 -5.22 -15.43 1.70
CA PRO A 423 -4.79 -16.59 0.92
C PRO A 423 -3.26 -16.68 0.97
N GLU A 424 -2.74 -17.79 1.51
CA GLU A 424 -1.32 -18.07 1.65
C GLU A 424 -0.91 -19.27 0.80
N LEU A 425 -0.06 -19.02 -0.19
CA LEU A 425 0.39 -20.03 -1.14
C LEU A 425 1.74 -20.60 -0.69
N PHE A 426 1.79 -21.93 -0.58
CA PHE A 426 2.99 -22.67 -0.21
C PHE A 426 3.37 -23.64 -1.33
N TRP A 427 4.63 -23.63 -1.74
CA TRP A 427 5.20 -24.58 -2.70
C TRP A 427 6.70 -24.81 -2.44
N THR A 428 7.28 -25.84 -3.05
CA THR A 428 8.71 -26.19 -2.89
C THR A 428 9.46 -26.06 -4.21
N GLY A 429 10.77 -25.76 -4.15
CA GLY A 429 11.68 -25.75 -5.30
C GLY A 429 11.94 -24.36 -5.90
N ASP A 430 12.82 -24.35 -6.90
CA ASP A 430 13.51 -23.16 -7.44
C ASP A 430 13.09 -22.78 -8.87
N ASP A 431 12.08 -23.45 -9.44
CA ASP A 431 11.67 -23.28 -10.86
C ASP A 431 10.80 -22.03 -11.06
N ALA A 432 11.33 -20.87 -10.66
CA ALA A 432 10.65 -19.58 -10.66
C ALA A 432 10.04 -19.22 -12.03
N ALA A 433 10.69 -19.63 -13.13
CA ALA A 433 10.22 -19.40 -14.50
C ALA A 433 8.89 -20.13 -14.82
N LYS A 434 8.59 -21.27 -14.17
CA LYS A 434 7.27 -21.91 -14.28
C LYS A 434 6.26 -21.33 -13.29
N VAL A 435 6.73 -20.96 -12.10
CA VAL A 435 5.85 -20.66 -10.97
C VAL A 435 5.44 -19.19 -10.90
N ASP A 436 6.32 -18.21 -11.14
CA ASP A 436 5.92 -16.80 -11.11
C ASP A 436 4.92 -16.49 -12.23
N LYS A 437 5.09 -17.05 -13.43
CA LYS A 437 4.10 -16.87 -14.52
C LYS A 437 2.74 -17.50 -14.17
N ALA A 438 2.72 -18.71 -13.63
CA ALA A 438 1.48 -19.39 -13.26
C ALA A 438 0.80 -18.78 -12.02
N ILE A 439 1.56 -18.32 -11.03
CA ILE A 439 1.04 -17.60 -9.86
C ILE A 439 0.50 -16.24 -10.29
N TRP A 440 1.21 -15.45 -11.12
CA TRP A 440 0.68 -14.13 -11.52
C TRP A 440 -0.53 -14.23 -12.42
N GLU A 441 -0.48 -15.03 -13.50
CA GLU A 441 -1.55 -15.07 -14.50
C GLU A 441 -2.85 -15.73 -14.02
N ARG A 442 -2.80 -16.61 -13.01
CA ARG A 442 -4.00 -17.24 -12.42
C ARG A 442 -4.30 -16.82 -10.99
N VAL A 443 -3.32 -16.92 -10.09
CA VAL A 443 -3.62 -16.84 -8.64
C VAL A 443 -3.63 -15.41 -8.12
N GLY A 444 -2.65 -14.61 -8.49
CA GLY A 444 -2.59 -13.19 -8.14
C GLY A 444 -3.60 -12.36 -8.91
N HIS A 445 -3.99 -12.77 -10.12
CA HIS A 445 -5.02 -12.06 -10.89
C HIS A 445 -6.43 -12.54 -10.57
N GLU A 446 -6.81 -13.80 -10.80
CA GLU A 446 -8.21 -14.25 -10.65
C GLU A 446 -8.62 -14.31 -9.17
N LEU A 447 -7.80 -14.94 -8.31
CA LEU A 447 -8.09 -15.13 -6.88
C LEU A 447 -8.06 -13.84 -6.04
N LEU A 448 -7.48 -12.76 -6.56
CA LEU A 448 -7.50 -11.44 -5.91
C LEU A 448 -8.46 -10.49 -6.62
N VAL A 449 -8.40 -10.29 -7.95
CA VAL A 449 -9.32 -9.40 -8.67
C VAL A 449 -10.77 -9.81 -8.45
N GLU A 450 -11.14 -11.06 -8.73
CA GLU A 450 -12.54 -11.46 -8.67
C GLU A 450 -13.06 -11.48 -7.24
N PHE A 451 -12.22 -11.92 -6.28
CA PHE A 451 -12.57 -11.90 -4.86
C PHE A 451 -12.73 -10.47 -4.33
N PHE A 452 -11.82 -9.54 -4.65
CA PHE A 452 -11.89 -8.15 -4.21
C PHE A 452 -13.00 -7.35 -4.92
N GLN A 453 -13.29 -7.64 -6.20
CA GLN A 453 -14.44 -7.09 -6.91
C GLN A 453 -15.76 -7.55 -6.29
N TYR A 454 -15.86 -8.82 -5.87
CA TYR A 454 -17.10 -9.35 -5.31
C TYR A 454 -17.48 -8.68 -3.97
N ILE A 455 -16.50 -8.42 -3.10
CA ILE A 455 -16.74 -7.79 -1.79
C ILE A 455 -16.97 -6.27 -1.83
N GLY A 456 -17.13 -5.68 -3.02
CA GLY A 456 -17.41 -4.24 -3.18
C GLY A 456 -16.24 -3.33 -2.78
N VAL A 457 -15.02 -3.84 -2.71
CA VAL A 457 -13.83 -3.02 -2.49
C VAL A 457 -13.45 -2.37 -3.82
N GLU A 458 -13.88 -1.11 -4.02
CA GLU A 458 -13.60 -0.26 -5.20
C GLU A 458 -12.10 0.00 -5.49
N LYS A 459 -11.19 -0.65 -4.74
CA LYS A 459 -9.73 -0.49 -4.84
C LYS A 459 -8.99 -1.81 -4.60
N TRP A 460 -9.02 -2.70 -5.58
CA TRP A 460 -7.87 -3.57 -5.82
C TRP A 460 -7.47 -3.43 -7.29
N GLN A 461 -6.36 -2.72 -7.54
CA GLN A 461 -5.74 -2.68 -8.86
C GLN A 461 -4.60 -3.70 -8.88
N PRO A 462 -4.43 -4.52 -9.95
CA PRO A 462 -3.37 -5.53 -10.02
C PRO A 462 -1.94 -5.01 -9.88
N GLY A 463 -1.73 -3.68 -9.95
CA GLY A 463 -0.45 -3.02 -9.70
C GLY A 463 -0.30 -2.35 -8.32
N SER A 464 -1.30 -2.30 -7.44
CA SER A 464 -1.16 -1.47 -6.22
C SER A 464 -0.18 -2.03 -5.17
N SER A 465 0.18 -3.31 -5.22
CA SER A 465 1.25 -3.88 -4.37
C SER A 465 2.62 -3.93 -5.07
N ASP A 466 2.68 -4.15 -6.38
CA ASP A 466 3.95 -4.33 -7.12
C ASP A 466 4.30 -3.15 -8.04
N ALA A 467 3.35 -2.45 -8.68
CA ALA A 467 3.64 -1.24 -9.47
C ALA A 467 3.94 0.00 -8.60
N ALA A 468 3.69 -0.06 -7.29
CA ALA A 468 4.30 0.85 -6.32
C ALA A 468 5.82 0.62 -6.13
N TYR A 469 6.35 -0.51 -6.64
CA TYR A 469 7.75 -0.92 -6.50
C TYR A 469 8.47 -1.24 -7.82
N GLU A 470 7.77 -1.47 -8.93
CA GLU A 470 8.37 -1.63 -10.27
C GLU A 470 8.55 -0.30 -11.03
N SER A 471 7.89 0.79 -10.63
CA SER A 471 8.13 2.12 -11.22
C SER A 471 9.33 2.87 -10.60
N VAL A 472 10.40 2.13 -10.26
CA VAL A 472 11.75 2.70 -10.08
C VAL A 472 12.66 2.08 -11.13
N SER A 473 12.40 2.46 -12.39
CA SER A 473 13.41 2.30 -13.44
C SER A 473 14.68 3.05 -13.02
N LEU A 474 15.82 2.37 -13.13
CA LEU A 474 17.16 2.88 -12.81
C LEU A 474 17.64 3.94 -13.83
N GLU A 475 16.90 5.03 -14.00
CA GLU A 475 17.31 6.24 -14.72
C GLU A 475 16.73 7.51 -14.04
N SER A 476 17.14 7.76 -12.78
CA SER A 476 16.89 9.04 -12.11
C SER A 476 18.16 9.92 -12.13
N PRO A 477 18.12 11.15 -12.66
CA PRO A 477 19.32 11.97 -12.89
C PRO A 477 19.87 12.69 -11.64
N TRP A 478 19.55 12.20 -10.43
CA TRP A 478 19.75 12.94 -9.17
C TRP A 478 21.09 12.67 -8.44
N LEU A 479 22.11 12.17 -9.14
CA LEU A 479 23.51 12.19 -8.66
C LEU A 479 24.18 13.55 -8.94
N SER A 480 23.61 14.66 -8.42
CA SER A 480 24.29 15.97 -8.45
C SER A 480 23.80 17.02 -7.43
N SER A 481 23.94 16.74 -6.13
CA SER A 481 24.16 17.83 -5.13
C SER A 481 24.89 17.32 -3.89
N GLY A 482 25.87 18.11 -3.41
CA GLY A 482 26.81 17.73 -2.34
C GLY A 482 26.26 17.87 -0.92
N PRO A 483 27.04 17.45 0.10
CA PRO A 483 26.53 17.15 1.43
C PRO A 483 26.32 18.39 2.30
N SER A 484 25.16 18.44 2.99
CA SER A 484 24.96 19.28 4.18
C SER A 484 24.64 18.40 5.39
N SER A 485 25.35 18.62 6.49
CA SER A 485 25.32 17.79 7.70
C SER A 485 23.96 17.86 8.43
N PRO A 486 23.58 16.81 9.19
CA PRO A 486 22.22 16.68 9.71
C PRO A 486 21.91 17.73 10.77
N SER A 487 20.86 18.51 10.53
CA SER A 487 20.22 19.34 11.56
C SER A 487 18.98 18.61 12.04
N ILE A 488 19.00 18.18 13.30
CA ILE A 488 17.81 17.69 14.01
C ILE A 488 16.76 18.82 13.99
N LEU A 489 15.60 18.57 13.41
CA LEU A 489 14.47 19.48 13.46
C LEU A 489 13.42 18.91 14.43
N MET A 490 13.37 19.46 15.64
CA MET A 490 12.21 19.28 16.52
C MET A 490 11.02 20.03 15.91
N LEU A 491 9.83 19.43 15.90
CA LEU A 491 8.58 20.16 15.65
C LEU A 491 7.65 20.06 16.86
N SER A 492 7.24 21.23 17.34
CA SER A 492 6.36 21.40 18.49
C SER A 492 4.90 21.19 18.13
N LYS A 493 4.12 20.61 19.06
CA LYS A 493 2.66 20.51 18.95
C LYS A 493 1.99 21.87 18.70
N SER A 494 1.36 22.01 17.53
CA SER A 494 0.07 22.69 17.39
C SER A 494 -0.83 21.90 16.44
N SER A 495 -2.13 21.94 16.68
CA SER A 495 -3.15 21.08 16.08
C SER A 495 -3.25 21.16 14.54
N SER A 496 -3.71 20.04 13.97
CA SER A 496 -4.20 19.79 12.59
C SER A 496 -3.21 19.80 11.41
N ARG A 497 -2.90 18.56 10.97
CA ARG A 497 -2.62 18.06 9.60
C ARG A 497 -1.39 18.55 8.80
N SER A 498 -0.60 17.54 8.40
CA SER A 498 0.29 17.44 7.23
C SER A 498 1.41 18.48 7.04
N GLU A 499 2.60 18.09 7.52
CA GLU A 499 3.92 18.13 6.87
C GLU A 499 4.33 19.37 6.04
N ALA A 500 5.34 20.09 6.54
CA ALA A 500 6.00 21.21 5.86
C ALA A 500 7.33 20.81 5.21
N GLY A 501 7.66 21.50 4.11
CA GLY A 501 8.84 21.24 3.26
C GLY A 501 10.13 22.04 3.61
N PRO A 502 11.02 22.27 2.61
CA PRO A 502 12.47 22.32 2.83
C PRO A 502 13.06 23.70 3.17
N TRP A 503 12.67 24.29 4.31
CA TRP A 503 13.19 25.58 4.77
C TRP A 503 13.94 25.47 6.09
N ARG A 504 15.01 26.26 6.26
CA ARG A 504 15.70 26.40 7.56
C ARG A 504 15.30 27.73 8.20
N ILE A 505 14.50 27.65 9.26
CA ILE A 505 14.06 28.80 10.06
C ILE A 505 14.97 28.92 11.28
N THR A 506 15.51 30.12 11.54
CA THR A 506 16.26 30.42 12.77
C THR A 506 15.61 31.54 13.55
N ALA A 507 15.45 31.33 14.86
CA ALA A 507 14.93 32.29 15.81
C ALA A 507 16.06 32.85 16.68
N SER A 508 16.08 34.17 16.91
CA SER A 508 17.02 34.79 17.85
C SER A 508 16.32 35.82 18.76
N PRO A 509 16.79 36.04 20.00
CA PRO A 509 16.17 36.99 20.91
C PRO A 509 16.48 38.43 20.50
N ARG A 510 15.45 39.29 20.40
CA ARG A 510 15.65 40.74 20.36
C ARG A 510 16.04 41.24 21.76
N HIS A 511 17.26 41.75 21.91
CA HIS A 511 17.63 42.54 23.08
C HIS A 511 17.15 44.00 22.94
N GLY A 512 16.05 44.33 23.61
CA GLY A 512 15.63 45.71 23.85
C GLY A 512 14.11 45.93 23.86
N GLY A 513 13.56 46.33 25.01
CA GLY A 513 12.24 46.96 25.12
C GLY A 513 11.02 46.03 25.20
N SER A 514 10.61 45.69 26.43
CA SER A 514 9.26 45.30 26.90
C SER A 514 8.20 44.81 25.88
N ALA A 515 8.51 43.79 25.08
CA ALA A 515 7.56 42.82 24.53
C ALA A 515 8.33 41.55 24.13
N CYS A 516 7.87 40.37 24.55
CA CYS A 516 8.48 39.11 24.11
C CYS A 516 8.11 38.80 22.65
N GLY A 517 8.89 39.31 21.70
CA GLY A 517 8.81 38.97 20.29
C GLY A 517 10.10 38.32 19.80
N MET A 518 10.00 37.10 19.25
CA MET A 518 11.11 36.48 18.51
C MET A 518 11.18 37.10 17.11
N GLN A 519 12.40 37.29 16.59
CA GLN A 519 12.60 37.59 15.18
C GLN A 519 13.04 36.31 14.46
N LEU A 520 12.29 35.95 13.41
CA LEU A 520 12.54 34.79 12.56
C LEU A 520 13.21 35.25 11.26
N SER A 521 14.25 34.52 10.85
CA SER A 521 14.87 34.64 9.53
C SER A 521 14.76 33.30 8.79
N VAL A 522 14.49 33.38 7.49
CA VAL A 522 14.24 32.22 6.61
C VAL A 522 15.12 32.36 5.37
N GLU A 523 15.91 31.34 5.05
CA GLU A 523 16.75 31.29 3.85
C GLU A 523 16.55 29.95 3.09
N PRO A 524 16.70 29.93 1.74
CA PRO A 524 16.60 28.70 0.96
C PRO A 524 17.85 27.82 1.08
N LEU A 525 17.67 26.51 1.00
CA LEU A 525 18.75 25.57 0.72
C LEU A 525 18.82 25.31 -0.80
N PHE A 526 20.00 25.54 -1.38
CA PHE A 526 20.33 25.53 -2.82
C PHE A 526 19.86 26.75 -3.63
N GLY A 527 20.78 27.26 -4.45
CA GLY A 527 20.59 28.45 -5.27
C GLY A 527 20.69 28.16 -6.77
N ASP A 528 20.00 29.00 -7.53
CA ASP A 528 20.10 29.30 -8.96
C ASP A 528 20.62 28.19 -9.91
N GLN A 529 19.71 27.62 -10.72
CA GLN A 529 20.07 26.79 -11.87
C GLN A 529 19.39 27.26 -13.16
N THR A 530 20.00 28.23 -13.84
CA THR A 530 19.84 28.43 -15.29
C THR A 530 20.95 27.72 -16.07
N ALA A 531 20.82 26.43 -16.40
CA ALA A 531 21.59 25.79 -17.47
C ALA A 531 21.00 24.44 -17.93
N CYS A 532 20.50 24.37 -19.17
CA CYS A 532 20.06 23.13 -19.79
C CYS A 532 21.01 22.73 -20.93
N ARG A 533 21.57 21.50 -20.91
CA ARG A 533 22.23 20.87 -22.08
C ARG A 533 22.02 19.36 -22.13
N ARG A 534 21.97 18.85 -23.36
CA ARG A 534 21.63 17.48 -23.77
C ARG A 534 22.80 16.50 -23.64
N ALA A 535 22.49 15.23 -23.33
CA ALA A 535 23.10 14.04 -23.92
C ALA A 535 22.06 12.90 -23.94
N THR A 536 22.13 11.99 -24.91
CA THR A 536 21.06 11.02 -25.22
C THR A 536 21.55 9.57 -25.28
N VAL A 537 20.90 8.71 -24.50
CA VAL A 537 20.57 7.30 -24.75
C VAL A 537 19.19 7.07 -24.10
N GLY A 538 18.26 6.25 -24.59
CA GLY A 538 18.20 5.64 -25.93
C GLY A 538 16.92 4.88 -26.32
N GLY A 539 15.88 4.78 -25.49
CA GLY A 539 14.81 3.77 -25.67
C GLY A 539 13.45 4.03 -25.01
N VAL A 540 12.97 5.28 -24.96
CA VAL A 540 11.59 5.62 -24.51
C VAL A 540 10.91 6.51 -25.55
N ILE A 541 9.60 6.34 -25.76
CA ILE A 541 8.81 7.20 -26.65
C ILE A 541 8.86 8.64 -26.13
N GLN A 542 9.55 9.52 -26.86
CA GLN A 542 9.60 10.95 -26.54
C GLN A 542 8.26 11.62 -26.85
N LEU A 543 7.38 11.71 -25.85
CA LEU A 543 6.19 12.58 -25.88
C LEU A 543 6.55 14.05 -25.64
N GLN A 544 7.50 14.60 -26.40
CA GLN A 544 7.75 16.05 -26.39
C GLN A 544 6.69 16.78 -27.21
N GLY A 545 5.96 17.71 -26.59
CA GLY A 545 5.05 18.62 -27.29
C GLY A 545 3.61 18.12 -27.54
N VAL A 546 3.06 17.26 -26.67
CA VAL A 546 1.62 16.93 -26.72
C VAL A 546 0.80 18.17 -26.36
N LYS A 547 0.02 18.63 -27.33
CA LYS A 547 -0.81 19.83 -27.22
C LYS A 547 -2.19 19.50 -26.68
N LEU A 548 -2.63 20.25 -25.65
CA LEU A 548 -3.96 20.14 -25.07
C LEU A 548 -4.92 21.03 -25.87
N GLU A 549 -5.86 20.39 -26.57
CA GLU A 549 -6.76 21.06 -27.50
C GLU A 549 -7.74 22.01 -26.80
N ARG A 550 -8.38 22.90 -27.57
CA ARG A 550 -9.39 23.82 -27.01
C ARG A 550 -10.70 23.13 -26.64
N VAL A 551 -10.96 21.96 -27.23
CA VAL A 551 -12.13 21.11 -26.95
C VAL A 551 -11.97 20.28 -25.67
N LEU A 552 -10.75 20.11 -25.17
CA LEU A 552 -10.48 19.56 -23.84
C LEU A 552 -10.80 20.64 -22.79
N ASN A 553 -12.08 20.69 -22.42
CA ASN A 553 -12.68 21.56 -21.41
C ASN A 553 -13.83 20.80 -20.72
N ALA A 554 -14.36 21.32 -19.61
CA ALA A 554 -15.38 20.61 -18.82
C ALA A 554 -16.64 20.20 -19.62
N PRO A 555 -17.27 21.06 -20.44
CA PRO A 555 -18.32 20.63 -21.37
C PRO A 555 -17.88 19.56 -22.36
N GLY A 556 -16.62 19.58 -22.83
CA GLY A 556 -16.05 18.54 -23.68
C GLY A 556 -15.95 17.19 -22.96
N LEU A 557 -15.45 17.17 -21.73
CA LEU A 557 -15.37 15.95 -20.91
C LEU A 557 -16.77 15.33 -20.73
N VAL A 558 -17.78 16.13 -20.40
CA VAL A 558 -19.16 15.65 -20.20
C VAL A 558 -19.85 15.26 -21.51
N LEU A 559 -19.81 16.12 -22.54
CA LEU A 559 -20.64 15.95 -23.76
C LEU A 559 -19.98 15.13 -24.86
N VAL A 560 -18.64 15.02 -24.87
CA VAL A 560 -17.88 14.25 -25.87
C VAL A 560 -17.35 12.96 -25.26
N ALA A 561 -16.72 13.03 -24.08
CA ALA A 561 -16.15 11.86 -23.41
C ALA A 561 -17.11 11.13 -22.44
N ASN A 562 -18.31 11.67 -22.19
CA ASN A 562 -19.29 11.11 -21.27
C ASN A 562 -18.76 10.91 -19.83
N LEU A 563 -17.91 11.83 -19.39
CA LEU A 563 -17.35 11.88 -18.04
C LEU A 563 -18.24 12.66 -17.07
N ASP A 564 -18.56 12.09 -15.90
CA ASP A 564 -19.12 12.86 -14.78
C ASP A 564 -18.01 13.69 -14.12
N ILE A 565 -18.26 14.98 -13.89
CA ILE A 565 -17.36 15.84 -13.10
C ILE A 565 -17.79 15.77 -11.63
N ILE A 566 -16.91 15.27 -10.78
CA ILE A 566 -17.07 15.22 -9.32
C ILE A 566 -16.29 16.37 -8.69
N TRP A 567 -16.99 17.26 -7.99
CA TRP A 567 -16.38 18.34 -7.23
C TRP A 567 -15.76 17.78 -5.93
N THR A 568 -14.54 18.19 -5.60
CA THR A 568 -13.84 17.73 -4.39
C THR A 568 -13.16 18.87 -3.64
N ASP A 569 -13.23 18.83 -2.31
CA ASP A 569 -12.48 19.72 -1.42
C ASP A 569 -11.05 19.19 -1.15
N ASN A 570 -10.69 18.01 -1.67
CA ASN A 570 -9.35 17.41 -1.53
C ASN A 570 -8.49 17.69 -2.77
N LEU A 571 -7.44 18.50 -2.62
CA LEU A 571 -6.52 18.82 -3.70
C LEU A 571 -5.80 17.56 -4.26
N LEU A 572 -5.57 16.54 -3.44
CA LEU A 572 -4.90 15.29 -3.87
C LEU A 572 -5.73 14.46 -4.85
N ASP A 573 -7.04 14.70 -4.97
CA ASP A 573 -7.91 14.04 -5.94
C ASP A 573 -8.09 14.86 -7.24
N HIS A 574 -7.47 16.03 -7.37
CA HIS A 574 -7.58 16.85 -8.58
C HIS A 574 -7.11 16.09 -9.84
N LEU A 575 -7.97 16.06 -10.87
CA LEU A 575 -7.82 15.32 -12.14
C LEU A 575 -7.75 13.79 -12.00
N ARG A 576 -8.12 13.23 -10.85
CA ARG A 576 -8.21 11.78 -10.67
C ARG A 576 -9.40 11.22 -11.46
N LEU A 577 -9.14 10.19 -12.28
CA LEU A 577 -10.19 9.39 -12.89
C LEU A 577 -10.65 8.27 -11.92
N THR A 578 -11.96 7.99 -11.90
CA THR A 578 -12.55 6.85 -11.16
C THR A 578 -13.69 6.22 -11.97
N ASP A 579 -14.18 5.06 -11.50
CA ASP A 579 -15.34 4.34 -12.03
C ASP A 579 -15.17 3.94 -13.50
N ASP A 580 -14.13 3.15 -13.79
CA ASP A 580 -13.73 2.73 -15.15
C ASP A 580 -13.59 3.90 -16.13
N ASP A 581 -12.86 4.94 -15.70
CA ASP A 581 -12.65 6.19 -16.42
C ASP A 581 -13.95 6.90 -16.85
N ARG A 582 -15.04 6.76 -16.06
CA ARG A 582 -16.31 7.47 -16.27
C ARG A 582 -16.47 8.72 -15.42
N ARG A 583 -15.66 8.90 -14.39
CA ARG A 583 -15.72 10.08 -13.51
C ARG A 583 -14.37 10.76 -13.38
N VAL A 584 -14.36 12.09 -13.32
CA VAL A 584 -13.15 12.90 -13.07
C VAL A 584 -13.36 13.83 -11.88
N HIS A 585 -12.46 13.75 -10.91
CA HIS A 585 -12.49 14.58 -9.70
C HIS A 585 -11.79 15.92 -9.96
N ILE A 586 -12.43 17.02 -9.57
CA ILE A 586 -11.95 18.38 -9.82
C ILE A 586 -12.00 19.19 -8.54
N PHE A 587 -10.81 19.46 -7.97
CA PHE A 587 -10.65 20.42 -6.87
C PHE A 587 -11.06 21.83 -7.29
N HIS A 588 -11.98 22.48 -6.56
CA HIS A 588 -12.62 23.71 -7.01
C HIS A 588 -12.29 24.99 -6.22
N HIS A 589 -11.63 24.96 -5.06
CA HIS A 589 -11.42 26.17 -4.26
C HIS A 589 -10.36 27.13 -4.87
N VAL A 590 -10.70 27.80 -5.97
CA VAL A 590 -9.91 28.88 -6.59
C VAL A 590 -9.60 29.98 -5.57
N SER A 591 -10.55 30.27 -4.67
CA SER A 591 -10.38 31.17 -3.52
C SER A 591 -9.18 30.82 -2.67
N PHE A 592 -9.03 29.53 -2.34
CA PHE A 592 -7.93 29.03 -1.54
C PHE A 592 -6.62 29.13 -2.33
N LEU A 593 -6.59 28.69 -3.59
CA LEU A 593 -5.39 28.74 -4.43
C LEU A 593 -4.89 30.18 -4.66
N GLU A 594 -5.80 31.14 -4.88
CA GLU A 594 -5.45 32.56 -5.02
C GLU A 594 -4.91 33.18 -3.72
N LEU A 595 -5.41 32.76 -2.56
CA LEU A 595 -4.91 33.16 -1.24
C LEU A 595 -3.54 32.55 -0.98
N GLN A 596 -3.35 31.25 -1.25
CA GLN A 596 -2.04 30.58 -1.13
C GLN A 596 -0.99 31.23 -2.03
N ARG A 597 -1.35 31.62 -3.26
CA ARG A 597 -0.44 32.34 -4.17
C ARG A 597 -0.05 33.75 -3.70
N GLN A 598 -0.90 34.42 -2.93
CA GLN A 598 -0.65 35.76 -2.39
C GLN A 598 0.01 35.73 -1.00
N SER A 599 -0.04 34.59 -0.31
CA SER A 599 0.63 34.39 0.97
C SER A 599 2.15 34.27 0.78
N ALA A 600 2.92 34.94 1.63
CA ALA A 600 4.34 34.66 1.76
C ALA A 600 4.60 33.27 2.36
N ASP A 601 3.68 32.81 3.23
CA ASP A 601 3.66 31.50 3.85
C ASP A 601 2.57 30.64 3.18
N THR A 602 2.89 30.05 2.03
CA THR A 602 2.00 29.11 1.33
C THR A 602 2.08 27.70 1.94
N LEU A 603 0.93 27.08 2.17
CA LEU A 603 0.80 25.67 2.57
C LEU A 603 1.03 24.70 1.40
N LEU A 604 0.91 25.19 0.16
CA LEU A 604 1.12 24.39 -1.05
C LEU A 604 2.58 24.46 -1.49
N PRO A 605 3.17 23.36 -2.00
CA PRO A 605 4.51 23.39 -2.57
C PRO A 605 4.62 24.41 -3.72
N PRO A 606 5.79 25.06 -3.91
CA PRO A 606 5.96 26.08 -4.93
C PRO A 606 5.53 25.61 -6.32
N GLY A 607 4.68 26.39 -6.98
CA GLY A 607 4.15 26.08 -8.31
C GLY A 607 2.90 25.22 -8.34
N VAL A 608 2.63 24.36 -7.34
CA VAL A 608 1.44 23.48 -7.33
C VAL A 608 0.15 24.29 -7.43
N GLY A 609 -0.01 25.33 -6.60
CA GLY A 609 -1.21 26.16 -6.61
C GLY A 609 -1.42 26.95 -7.91
N GLU A 610 -0.34 27.46 -8.52
CA GLU A 610 -0.41 28.15 -9.82
C GLU A 610 -0.69 27.15 -10.96
N GLU A 611 -0.14 25.93 -10.88
CA GLU A 611 -0.44 24.89 -11.86
C GLU A 611 -1.89 24.41 -11.75
N THR A 612 -2.43 24.20 -10.54
CA THR A 612 -3.86 23.89 -10.33
C THR A 612 -4.77 25.03 -10.79
N LEU A 613 -4.37 26.30 -10.62
CA LEU A 613 -5.08 27.42 -11.24
C LEU A 613 -5.03 27.36 -12.78
N ARG A 614 -3.91 26.89 -13.36
CA ARG A 614 -3.77 26.69 -14.81
C ARG A 614 -4.57 25.49 -15.33
N THR A 615 -4.69 24.39 -14.59
CA THR A 615 -5.57 23.25 -14.99
C THR A 615 -7.04 23.64 -14.89
N LEU A 616 -7.43 24.41 -13.87
CA LEU A 616 -8.77 25.01 -13.81
C LEU A 616 -9.02 26.01 -14.95
N ALA A 617 -8.01 26.78 -15.37
CA ALA A 617 -8.07 27.62 -16.58
C ALA A 617 -8.05 26.86 -17.91
N LEU A 618 -7.55 25.61 -17.91
CA LEU A 618 -7.64 24.70 -19.06
C LEU A 618 -9.09 24.22 -19.23
N LEU A 619 -9.70 23.76 -18.12
CA LEU A 619 -11.02 23.12 -18.08
C LEU A 619 -12.20 24.10 -18.03
N PHE A 620 -12.05 25.26 -17.37
CA PHE A 620 -13.10 26.27 -17.16
C PHE A 620 -12.73 27.65 -17.72
N PRO A 621 -12.34 27.79 -19.00
CA PRO A 621 -11.91 29.07 -19.55
C PRO A 621 -13.08 30.08 -19.63
N THR A 622 -13.07 31.15 -18.83
CA THR A 622 -14.14 32.19 -18.80
C THR A 622 -14.42 32.85 -20.16
N ALA A 623 -13.43 32.83 -21.06
CA ALA A 623 -13.55 33.36 -22.41
C ALA A 623 -14.34 32.45 -23.37
N ASP A 624 -14.75 31.25 -22.95
CA ASP A 624 -15.61 30.35 -23.72
C ASP A 624 -17.09 30.48 -23.28
N PRO A 625 -18.00 30.96 -24.16
CA PRO A 625 -19.41 31.10 -23.83
C PRO A 625 -20.10 29.77 -23.51
N GLN A 626 -19.66 28.65 -24.11
CA GLN A 626 -20.26 27.34 -23.88
C GLN A 626 -19.97 26.86 -22.45
N THR A 627 -18.71 26.92 -22.00
CA THR A 627 -18.30 26.54 -20.64
C THR A 627 -18.92 27.44 -19.58
N ARG A 628 -18.95 28.76 -19.80
CA ARG A 628 -19.66 29.69 -18.91
C ARG A 628 -21.16 29.39 -18.82
N GLY A 629 -21.81 29.12 -19.96
CA GLY A 629 -23.23 28.77 -20.01
C GLY A 629 -23.54 27.38 -19.47
N TRP A 630 -22.57 26.47 -19.40
CA TRP A 630 -22.68 25.17 -18.75
C TRP A 630 -22.57 25.30 -17.23
N LEU A 631 -21.56 26.01 -16.72
CA LEU A 631 -21.40 26.28 -15.27
C LEU A 631 -22.63 26.95 -14.66
N LEU A 632 -23.24 27.93 -15.35
CA LEU A 632 -24.46 28.61 -14.90
C LEU A 632 -25.72 27.73 -14.89
N ARG A 633 -25.67 26.53 -15.45
CA ARG A 633 -26.78 25.56 -15.49
C ARG A 633 -26.57 24.36 -14.58
N LEU A 634 -25.43 24.27 -13.89
CA LEU A 634 -25.23 23.27 -12.85
C LEU A 634 -26.23 23.50 -11.70
N PRO A 635 -26.70 22.44 -11.03
CA PRO A 635 -27.36 22.57 -9.74
C PRO A 635 -26.47 23.38 -8.79
N SER A 636 -27.08 24.21 -7.94
CA SER A 636 -26.36 24.94 -6.89
C SER A 636 -25.81 23.95 -5.88
N TYR A 637 -24.56 23.52 -6.09
CA TYR A 637 -23.81 22.66 -5.19
C TYR A 637 -23.32 23.50 -4.01
N ASP A 638 -23.81 23.19 -2.81
CA ASP A 638 -23.39 23.87 -1.58
C ASP A 638 -21.88 23.65 -1.37
N GLY A 639 -21.10 24.73 -1.53
CA GLY A 639 -19.64 24.72 -1.41
C GLY A 639 -18.86 24.98 -2.71
N LEU A 640 -19.51 24.93 -3.89
CA LEU A 640 -18.80 25.18 -5.16
C LEU A 640 -18.31 26.64 -5.23
N ASP A 641 -17.02 26.80 -5.50
CA ASP A 641 -16.41 28.13 -5.55
C ASP A 641 -16.80 28.88 -6.84
N ALA A 642 -17.56 29.97 -6.69
CA ALA A 642 -17.99 30.81 -7.80
C ALA A 642 -16.83 31.40 -8.63
N ARG A 643 -15.59 31.41 -8.13
CA ARG A 643 -14.40 31.83 -8.89
C ARG A 643 -13.93 30.80 -9.92
N VAL A 644 -14.41 29.55 -9.91
CA VAL A 644 -14.17 28.59 -11.03
C VAL A 644 -14.68 29.15 -12.36
N ALA A 645 -15.78 29.92 -12.36
CA ALA A 645 -16.29 30.59 -13.55
C ALA A 645 -15.44 31.79 -14.02
N GLN A 646 -14.39 32.17 -13.28
CA GLN A 646 -13.56 33.37 -13.48
C GLN A 646 -12.11 33.02 -13.90
N CYS A 647 -11.79 31.74 -14.10
CA CYS A 647 -10.48 31.27 -14.53
C CYS A 647 -10.06 31.84 -15.90
N ARG A 648 -8.94 32.57 -15.91
CA ARG A 648 -8.41 33.26 -17.10
C ARG A 648 -8.05 32.26 -18.20
N ARG A 649 -8.30 32.62 -19.46
CA ARG A 649 -7.97 31.78 -20.63
C ARG A 649 -6.45 31.58 -20.79
N LEU A 650 -5.99 30.32 -20.79
CA LEU A 650 -4.64 29.95 -21.24
C LEU A 650 -4.41 30.26 -22.73
N LYS A 651 -3.21 30.75 -23.10
CA LYS A 651 -2.82 30.92 -24.50
C LYS A 651 -2.55 29.57 -25.16
N THR A 652 -2.35 29.58 -26.48
CA THR A 652 -2.08 28.34 -27.25
C THR A 652 -0.78 27.67 -26.80
N ASP A 653 0.23 28.45 -26.41
CA ASP A 653 1.56 27.95 -26.04
C ASP A 653 1.60 27.47 -24.57
N ASP A 654 0.70 27.99 -23.72
CA ASP A 654 0.52 27.55 -22.33
C ASP A 654 -0.23 26.21 -22.19
N ARG A 655 -0.74 25.68 -23.32
CA ARG A 655 -1.50 24.41 -23.45
C ARG A 655 -0.63 23.26 -23.96
N GLN A 656 0.62 23.19 -23.51
CA GLN A 656 1.51 22.04 -23.72
C GLN A 656 1.52 21.18 -22.46
N ILE A 657 1.42 19.85 -22.60
CA ILE A 657 1.36 18.94 -21.45
C ILE A 657 2.61 19.03 -20.56
N ASP A 658 3.77 19.29 -21.18
CA ASP A 658 5.05 19.50 -20.51
C ASP A 658 5.00 20.68 -19.52
N GLY A 659 4.15 21.68 -19.79
CA GLY A 659 3.94 22.86 -18.96
C GLY A 659 3.10 22.62 -17.71
N PHE A 660 2.74 21.38 -17.40
CA PHE A 660 2.01 20.96 -16.20
C PHE A 660 2.79 19.85 -15.46
N PRO A 661 3.98 20.11 -14.89
CA PRO A 661 4.79 19.08 -14.24
C PRO A 661 4.12 18.34 -13.08
N PHE A 662 3.28 18.99 -12.26
CA PHE A 662 2.63 18.33 -11.12
C PHE A 662 1.43 17.45 -11.51
N TRP A 663 0.66 17.86 -12.52
CA TRP A 663 -0.54 17.16 -12.97
C TRP A 663 -0.37 16.41 -14.30
N ARG A 664 0.86 16.33 -14.82
CA ARG A 664 1.18 15.80 -16.17
C ARG A 664 0.54 14.45 -16.44
N GLU A 665 0.76 13.49 -15.56
CA GLU A 665 0.31 12.09 -15.74
C GLU A 665 -1.22 12.02 -15.77
N ARG A 666 -1.89 12.67 -14.80
CA ARG A 666 -3.36 12.73 -14.74
C ARG A 666 -3.97 13.47 -15.93
N LEU A 667 -3.36 14.56 -16.39
CA LEU A 667 -3.74 15.23 -17.63
C LEU A 667 -3.50 14.36 -18.87
N THR A 668 -2.50 13.48 -18.86
CA THR A 668 -2.18 12.59 -19.97
C THR A 668 -3.24 11.51 -20.08
N LEU A 669 -3.58 10.85 -18.97
CA LEU A 669 -4.69 9.88 -18.88
C LEU A 669 -6.04 10.53 -19.24
N LEU A 670 -6.36 11.69 -18.66
CA LEU A 670 -7.59 12.43 -18.99
C LEU A 670 -7.67 12.83 -20.47
N LYS A 671 -6.53 13.20 -21.08
CA LYS A 671 -6.48 13.47 -22.53
C LYS A 671 -6.68 12.19 -23.34
N GLN A 672 -6.06 11.07 -22.94
CA GLN A 672 -6.20 9.79 -23.62
C GLN A 672 -7.67 9.33 -23.63
N VAL A 673 -8.33 9.32 -22.46
CA VAL A 673 -9.76 9.00 -22.33
C VAL A 673 -10.61 9.94 -23.20
N PHE A 674 -10.32 11.24 -23.20
CA PHE A 674 -11.02 12.22 -24.05
C PHE A 674 -10.77 12.03 -25.56
N ASP A 675 -9.60 11.57 -25.98
CA ASP A 675 -9.26 11.31 -27.37
C ASP A 675 -9.89 9.99 -27.87
N GLU A 676 -9.89 8.94 -27.05
CA GLU A 676 -10.37 7.60 -27.39
C GLU A 676 -11.91 7.49 -27.36
N ALA A 677 -12.58 8.28 -26.52
CA ALA A 677 -14.03 8.22 -26.35
C ALA A 677 -14.81 8.34 -27.67
N GLN A 678 -15.85 7.52 -27.83
CA GLN A 678 -16.73 7.52 -29.00
C GLN A 678 -18.10 8.14 -28.67
N PRO A 679 -18.65 9.03 -29.52
CA PRO A 679 -19.95 9.67 -29.26
C PRO A 679 -21.11 8.65 -29.30
N GLN A 680 -21.67 8.35 -28.12
CA GLN A 680 -22.75 7.35 -27.95
C GLN A 680 -24.17 7.86 -28.29
N SER A 681 -24.34 9.17 -28.51
CA SER A 681 -25.63 9.79 -28.82
C SER A 681 -25.51 10.82 -29.95
N LEU A 682 -26.63 11.15 -30.61
CA LEU A 682 -26.68 12.24 -31.60
C LEU A 682 -26.31 13.60 -31.01
N VAL A 683 -26.54 13.82 -29.70
CA VAL A 683 -26.14 15.04 -28.99
C VAL A 683 -24.62 15.07 -28.82
N ASN A 684 -24.01 13.95 -28.42
CA ASN A 684 -22.55 13.83 -28.32
C ASN A 684 -21.92 14.03 -29.70
N TRP A 685 -22.49 13.44 -30.75
CA TRP A 685 -22.05 13.60 -32.15
C TRP A 685 -22.18 15.04 -32.67
N TRP A 686 -23.21 15.78 -32.24
CA TRP A 686 -23.36 17.20 -32.55
C TRP A 686 -22.27 18.07 -31.88
N HIS A 687 -21.90 17.72 -30.65
CA HIS A 687 -20.91 18.44 -29.83
C HIS A 687 -19.46 17.98 -30.05
N ASP A 688 -19.22 16.81 -30.64
CA ASP A 688 -17.87 16.35 -30.97
C ASP A 688 -17.28 17.19 -32.11
N ARG A 689 -16.31 18.03 -31.75
CA ARG A 689 -15.57 18.92 -32.67
C ARG A 689 -14.11 18.52 -32.82
N ARG A 690 -13.69 17.35 -32.33
CA ARG A 690 -12.30 16.85 -32.41
C ARG A 690 -11.85 16.72 -33.87
N ASN A 691 -12.73 16.22 -34.76
CA ASN A 691 -12.49 16.19 -36.20
C ASN A 691 -13.54 16.98 -36.99
N GLY A 692 -13.25 18.26 -37.23
CA GLY A 692 -14.16 19.15 -37.98
C GLY A 692 -14.48 18.66 -39.40
N VAL A 693 -13.56 17.96 -40.08
CA VAL A 693 -13.79 17.47 -41.45
C VAL A 693 -14.83 16.35 -41.47
N GLN A 694 -14.72 15.39 -40.54
CA GLN A 694 -15.72 14.33 -40.39
C GLN A 694 -17.09 14.91 -40.00
N TRP A 695 -17.11 15.88 -39.08
CA TRP A 695 -18.33 16.56 -38.65
C TRP A 695 -19.07 17.22 -39.84
N TYR A 696 -18.37 18.03 -40.66
CA TYR A 696 -18.99 18.65 -41.83
C TYR A 696 -19.45 17.61 -42.87
N THR A 697 -18.66 16.58 -43.12
CA THR A 697 -18.99 15.53 -44.09
C THR A 697 -20.30 14.81 -43.74
N PHE A 698 -20.49 14.47 -42.46
CA PHE A 698 -21.73 13.86 -41.97
C PHE A 698 -22.94 14.78 -42.13
N TRP A 699 -22.86 16.05 -41.70
CA TRP A 699 -24.01 16.95 -41.81
C TRP A 699 -24.34 17.35 -43.25
N VAL A 700 -23.35 17.39 -44.15
CA VAL A 700 -23.60 17.51 -45.59
C VAL A 700 -24.32 16.26 -46.13
N ALA A 701 -23.91 15.05 -45.72
CA ALA A 701 -24.61 13.82 -46.12
C ALA A 701 -26.06 13.77 -45.60
N VAL A 702 -26.30 14.17 -44.35
CA VAL A 702 -27.65 14.29 -43.77
C VAL A 702 -28.49 15.33 -44.54
N PHE A 703 -27.91 16.49 -44.87
CA PHE A 703 -28.61 17.53 -45.64
C PHE A 703 -28.97 17.06 -47.05
N VAL A 704 -28.07 16.37 -47.75
CA VAL A 704 -28.33 15.77 -49.07
C VAL A 704 -29.42 14.69 -48.99
N LEU A 705 -29.40 13.85 -47.94
CA LEU A 705 -30.45 12.86 -47.71
C LEU A 705 -31.83 13.51 -47.49
N VAL A 706 -31.90 14.55 -46.65
CA VAL A 706 -33.14 15.31 -46.40
C VAL A 706 -33.66 15.96 -47.67
N LEU A 707 -32.79 16.59 -48.48
CA LEU A 707 -33.18 17.13 -49.78
C LEU A 707 -33.68 16.04 -50.75
N THR A 708 -33.03 14.88 -50.77
CA THR A 708 -33.43 13.75 -51.63
C THR A 708 -34.83 13.24 -51.27
N VAL A 709 -35.11 13.07 -49.97
CA VAL A 709 -36.44 12.69 -49.47
C VAL A 709 -37.48 13.77 -49.78
N PHE A 710 -37.14 15.04 -49.57
CA PHE A 710 -38.03 16.17 -49.85
C PHE A 710 -38.39 16.27 -51.35
N PHE A 711 -37.41 16.23 -52.25
CA PHE A 711 -37.67 16.28 -53.69
C PHE A 711 -38.40 15.03 -54.19
N GLY A 712 -38.08 13.83 -53.67
CA GLY A 712 -38.82 12.61 -53.98
C GLY A 712 -40.29 12.67 -53.54
N LEU A 713 -40.58 13.30 -52.38
CA LEU A 713 -41.94 13.57 -51.92
C LEU A 713 -42.66 14.57 -52.84
N VAL A 714 -42.00 15.67 -53.22
CA VAL A 714 -42.56 16.67 -54.14
C VAL A 714 -42.89 16.03 -55.51
N GLN A 715 -41.98 15.24 -56.07
CA GLN A 715 -42.22 14.50 -57.32
C GLN A 715 -43.36 13.48 -57.19
N SER A 716 -43.49 12.81 -56.05
CA SER A 716 -44.59 11.88 -55.77
C SER A 716 -45.95 12.60 -55.70
N ILE A 717 -45.99 13.78 -55.07
CA ILE A 717 -47.18 14.63 -55.01
C ILE A 717 -47.52 15.18 -56.40
N GLU A 718 -46.54 15.63 -57.17
CA GLU A 718 -46.76 16.13 -58.53
C GLU A 718 -47.27 15.02 -59.45
N GLY A 719 -46.68 13.82 -59.42
CA GLY A 719 -47.16 12.66 -60.16
C GLY A 719 -48.59 12.24 -59.77
N ALA A 720 -48.93 12.32 -58.48
CA ALA A 720 -50.30 12.09 -58.02
C ALA A 720 -51.27 13.16 -58.55
N LEU A 721 -50.89 14.44 -58.56
CA LEU A 721 -51.68 15.54 -59.11
C LEU A 721 -51.86 15.43 -60.63
N GLN A 722 -50.81 15.05 -61.38
CA GLN A 722 -50.88 14.81 -62.82
C GLN A 722 -51.77 13.61 -63.16
N THR A 723 -51.69 12.54 -62.36
CA THR A 723 -52.57 11.36 -62.48
C THR A 723 -54.04 11.73 -62.20
N TYR A 724 -54.28 12.51 -61.14
CA TYR A 724 -55.61 13.01 -60.80
C TYR A 724 -56.18 13.96 -61.88
N ALA A 725 -55.35 14.86 -62.43
CA ALA A 725 -55.73 15.73 -63.54
C ALA A 725 -56.08 14.92 -64.80
N SER A 726 -55.32 13.86 -65.11
CA SER A 726 -55.57 12.96 -66.25
C SER A 726 -56.85 12.15 -66.06
N PHE A 727 -57.10 11.63 -64.86
CA PHE A 727 -58.34 10.96 -64.50
C PHE A 727 -59.56 11.90 -64.62
N LYS A 728 -59.42 13.13 -64.15
CA LYS A 728 -60.46 14.16 -64.27
C LYS A 728 -60.71 14.57 -65.73
N ALA A 729 -59.66 14.64 -66.55
CA ALA A 729 -59.76 14.90 -67.99
C ALA A 729 -60.53 13.78 -68.71
N LEU A 730 -60.25 12.51 -68.37
CA LEU A 730 -61.00 11.34 -68.86
C LEU A 730 -62.48 11.40 -68.45
N GLN A 731 -62.80 11.79 -67.21
CA GLN A 731 -64.19 11.98 -66.78
C GLN A 731 -64.90 13.15 -67.48
N SER A 732 -64.17 14.18 -67.91
CA SER A 732 -64.73 15.30 -68.68
C SER A 732 -64.83 15.05 -70.19
N SER A 733 -64.34 13.90 -70.69
CA SER A 733 -64.37 13.56 -72.11
C SER A 733 -65.73 12.97 -72.51
N PRO A 734 -66.57 13.66 -73.31
CA PRO A 734 -67.93 13.20 -73.58
C PRO A 734 -67.95 12.14 -74.68
N GLY A 735 -68.13 10.88 -74.28
CA GLY A 735 -68.84 9.85 -75.06
C GLY A 735 -68.29 9.46 -76.44
N ALA A 736 -67.59 8.33 -76.48
CA ALA A 736 -67.68 7.38 -77.60
C ALA A 736 -67.55 5.95 -77.03
N GLY A 737 -68.49 5.01 -77.16
CA GLY A 737 -69.73 5.06 -77.93
C GLY A 737 -69.82 3.94 -78.96
N GLY A 738 -69.75 2.68 -78.50
CA GLY A 738 -70.16 1.50 -79.25
C GLY A 738 -69.21 0.97 -80.33
N ARG A 739 -68.58 -0.18 -80.06
CA ARG A 739 -68.99 -1.48 -80.62
C ARG A 739 -68.34 -2.64 -79.86
#